data_AF-A0A2E3F6D7-F1
#
_entry.id   AF-A0A2E3F6D7-F1
#
_cell.length_a   1.000
_cell.length_b   1.000
_cell.length_c   1.000
_cell.angle_alpha   90.00
_cell.angle_beta   90.00
_cell.angle_gamma   90.00
#
_symmetry.space_group_name_H-M   'P 1'
#
loop_
_entity.id
_entity.type
_entity.pdbx_description
1 polymer ?
#
loop_
_entity_poly.entity_id
_entity_poly.type
_entity_poly.pdbx_seq_one_letter_code
_entity_poly.pdbx_strand_id
1 'polypeptide(L)'
;MGKFYSKIIFLMLPVFAMGQLHIKSATAGTAANKTYVYNKGEILFVTQGIGMDGNPDQDGGNLYLREEGQLIQGNNASANTGDGIVSVYQENTRNAWDYHMWTSPVGDPLESAGGNGNTGNARFYMSSNLGGGIYQVVDELDSDPASFTAGYDGKISPLTLSTTWLYKYIATQGYSGWKKVDAANPLLPGEGFSMKGVGGGTTPTSTAFDFRGRPNNGTIEVDIKKGQRTLVGNPYPSAMNLSYYLLYNSAGSVTGCEGIGTPSTGPEVITGEAFFWESDENVKSHYLFDYQGGYGTFVPDGTCGSTGTYTGATYLRYNEDGTVSTAAAFLGGSGSSSIGRRYAPIGQGFFVLGSDNLNDGQVYKIVAKNDFRVFEKEDSNPNSDFRKPGKGTKKTETKTTINLSPGQITYDDNGFLVLPKFTLETFINKTYTRTLKGVMFDESTMGYDYSADGQNRTLLKTDVNFKLEEDDRPFLINNFPYSIDAALALKIDGEKETNFYAMRVTDLNFTPDEGIWLYDKETDEYFDILNETYEFELPKGNYADRFEVRFKDGNKENLDIAEEVKESFAVYQNNSLAELTILNPLETELKDISVYDITGKLLVSKINEGTNSKVTIPSNTWSDGIYVVRVVTRDNVEYSKKVSVFNKN
;
A
#
# COMPACT_ATOMS: atom_id res chain seq x y z
N MET A 1 -35.71 -17.20 -55.87
CA MET A 1 -34.24 -17.43 -55.81
C MET A 1 -33.72 -16.85 -54.51
N GLY A 2 -33.64 -17.66 -53.46
CA GLY A 2 -33.03 -17.27 -52.19
C GLY A 2 -31.52 -17.45 -52.25
N LYS A 3 -30.76 -16.41 -51.89
CA LYS A 3 -29.30 -16.49 -51.76
C LYS A 3 -28.97 -16.81 -50.30
N PHE A 4 -28.59 -18.06 -50.07
CA PHE A 4 -27.94 -18.52 -48.85
C PHE A 4 -26.57 -17.85 -48.74
N TYR A 5 -26.37 -17.00 -47.74
CA TYR A 5 -25.03 -16.56 -47.33
C TYR A 5 -24.49 -17.60 -46.36
N SER A 6 -23.57 -18.43 -46.84
CA SER A 6 -22.78 -19.33 -46.00
C SER A 6 -21.83 -18.50 -45.15
N LYS A 7 -22.15 -18.32 -43.86
CA LYS A 7 -21.18 -17.87 -42.86
C LYS A 7 -20.22 -19.02 -42.60
N ILE A 8 -19.02 -18.95 -43.19
CA ILE A 8 -17.90 -19.78 -42.78
C ILE A 8 -17.46 -19.29 -41.41
N ILE A 9 -17.85 -20.02 -40.38
CA ILE A 9 -17.27 -19.90 -39.04
C ILE A 9 -15.89 -20.55 -39.15
N PHE A 10 -14.84 -19.73 -39.17
CA PHE A 10 -13.48 -20.21 -38.96
C PHE A 10 -13.38 -20.56 -37.47
N LEU A 11 -13.51 -21.85 -37.17
CA LEU A 11 -13.16 -22.40 -35.86
C LEU A 11 -11.62 -22.31 -35.78
N MET A 12 -11.10 -21.18 -35.29
CA MET A 12 -9.70 -21.07 -34.86
C MET A 12 -9.54 -21.98 -33.64
N LEU A 13 -9.23 -23.25 -33.87
CA LEU A 13 -8.58 -24.08 -32.86
C LEU A 13 -7.29 -23.33 -32.46
N PRO A 14 -7.03 -23.04 -31.18
CA PRO A 14 -5.74 -22.55 -30.75
C PRO A 14 -4.75 -23.71 -30.94
N VAL A 15 -4.16 -23.79 -32.12
CA VAL A 15 -2.92 -24.54 -32.30
C VAL A 15 -1.91 -23.73 -31.49
N PHE A 16 -1.55 -24.23 -30.30
CA PHE A 16 -0.35 -23.81 -29.60
C PHE A 16 0.85 -24.18 -30.46
N ALA A 17 1.13 -23.35 -31.47
CA ALA A 17 2.40 -23.41 -32.16
C ALA A 17 3.45 -23.06 -31.11
N MET A 18 4.26 -24.04 -30.71
CA MET A 18 5.46 -23.78 -29.92
C MET A 18 6.43 -23.02 -30.81
N GLY A 19 6.23 -21.71 -30.92
CA GLY A 19 7.04 -20.82 -31.75
C GLY A 19 8.24 -20.34 -30.95
N GLN A 20 9.43 -20.71 -31.40
CA GLN A 20 10.65 -19.98 -31.05
C GLN A 20 10.80 -18.83 -32.06
N LEU A 21 10.89 -17.59 -31.57
CA LEU A 21 11.14 -16.44 -32.44
C LEU A 21 12.64 -16.37 -32.74
N HIS A 22 12.97 -16.37 -34.03
CA HIS A 22 14.35 -16.19 -34.49
C HIS A 22 14.42 -15.03 -35.48
N ILE A 23 15.10 -13.95 -35.08
CA ILE A 23 15.28 -12.75 -35.91
C ILE A 23 16.66 -12.85 -36.55
N LYS A 24 16.70 -13.21 -37.83
CA LYS A 24 17.95 -13.35 -38.57
C LYS A 24 18.41 -12.01 -39.11
N SER A 25 19.72 -11.76 -39.09
CA SER A 25 20.33 -10.68 -39.85
C SER A 25 20.38 -11.04 -41.34
N ALA A 26 20.21 -10.06 -42.22
CA ALA A 26 20.37 -10.28 -43.66
C ALA A 26 21.83 -10.61 -44.01
N THR A 27 22.04 -11.44 -45.03
CA THR A 27 23.39 -11.84 -45.46
C THR A 27 24.22 -10.61 -45.87
N ALA A 28 25.42 -10.49 -45.31
CA ALA A 28 26.36 -9.42 -45.62
C ALA A 28 26.61 -9.31 -47.15
N GLY A 29 26.39 -8.12 -47.72
CA GLY A 29 26.72 -7.83 -49.13
C GLY A 29 25.66 -7.06 -49.94
N THR A 30 24.46 -6.82 -49.39
CA THR A 30 23.50 -5.87 -49.98
C THR A 30 23.00 -4.92 -48.91
N ALA A 31 23.38 -3.64 -48.98
CA ALA A 31 23.02 -2.59 -48.04
C ALA A 31 21.49 -2.27 -47.98
N ALA A 32 20.64 -3.13 -48.53
CA ALA A 32 19.23 -2.87 -48.77
C ALA A 32 18.26 -3.70 -47.90
N ASN A 33 18.73 -4.68 -47.11
CA ASN A 33 17.84 -5.56 -46.34
C ASN A 33 18.08 -5.40 -44.83
N LYS A 34 17.48 -4.37 -44.23
CA LYS A 34 17.30 -4.29 -42.78
C LYS A 34 16.31 -5.39 -42.37
N THR A 35 16.64 -6.22 -41.37
CA THR A 35 15.75 -7.28 -40.88
C THR A 35 15.56 -7.13 -39.38
N TYR A 36 14.40 -6.65 -38.97
CA TYR A 36 14.09 -6.43 -37.56
C TYR A 36 12.63 -6.74 -37.28
N VAL A 37 12.31 -6.92 -36.00
CA VAL A 37 10.93 -6.90 -35.53
C VAL A 37 10.68 -5.55 -34.89
N TYR A 38 9.61 -4.88 -35.31
CA TYR A 38 9.20 -3.60 -34.76
C TYR A 38 7.81 -3.77 -34.14
N ASN A 39 7.73 -3.61 -32.83
CA ASN A 39 6.49 -3.71 -32.07
C ASN A 39 6.13 -2.32 -31.52
N LYS A 40 4.96 -1.82 -31.92
CA LYS A 40 4.43 -0.52 -31.55
C LYS A 40 3.17 -0.70 -30.73
N GLY A 41 3.30 -0.55 -29.42
CA GLY A 41 2.19 -0.61 -28.48
C GLY A 41 1.40 -1.91 -28.46
N GLU A 42 1.97 -3.02 -28.89
CA GLU A 42 1.30 -4.33 -28.87
C GLU A 42 2.08 -5.34 -28.03
N ILE A 43 1.46 -6.49 -27.78
CA ILE A 43 2.11 -7.64 -27.16
C ILE A 43 2.82 -8.48 -28.22
N LEU A 44 4.12 -8.73 -28.02
CA LEU A 44 4.84 -9.80 -28.69
C LEU A 44 5.00 -10.98 -27.72
N PHE A 45 4.20 -12.01 -27.89
CA PHE A 45 4.26 -13.22 -27.05
C PHE A 45 5.06 -14.33 -27.74
N VAL A 46 6.05 -14.87 -27.03
CA VAL A 46 6.87 -16.02 -27.48
C VAL A 46 6.81 -17.11 -26.43
N THR A 47 6.54 -18.36 -26.79
CA THR A 47 6.43 -19.44 -25.78
C THR A 47 7.78 -19.77 -25.13
N GLN A 48 8.88 -19.66 -25.86
CA GLN A 48 10.23 -20.00 -25.42
C GLN A 48 11.18 -18.79 -25.43
N GLY A 49 12.49 -19.06 -25.50
CA GLY A 49 13.53 -18.06 -25.73
C GLY A 49 13.46 -17.46 -27.13
N ILE A 50 14.08 -16.31 -27.32
CA ILE A 50 14.29 -15.70 -28.63
C ILE A 50 15.75 -15.84 -29.07
N GLY A 51 15.95 -16.07 -30.37
CA GLY A 51 17.26 -16.02 -31.01
C GLY A 51 17.37 -14.75 -31.86
N MET A 52 18.45 -14.00 -31.69
CA MET A 52 18.68 -12.74 -32.41
C MET A 52 20.09 -12.74 -32.99
N ASP A 53 20.21 -12.74 -34.32
CA ASP A 53 21.51 -12.74 -35.02
C ASP A 53 22.04 -11.31 -35.28
N GLY A 54 21.46 -10.32 -34.61
CA GLY A 54 21.83 -8.94 -34.82
C GLY A 54 23.13 -8.54 -34.16
N ASN A 55 23.47 -7.28 -34.31
CA ASN A 55 24.50 -6.62 -33.51
C ASN A 55 23.85 -5.36 -32.89
N PRO A 56 24.29 -4.88 -31.72
CA PRO A 56 23.60 -3.82 -30.98
C PRO A 56 23.42 -2.49 -31.72
N ASP A 57 24.25 -2.24 -32.73
CA ASP A 57 24.22 -1.07 -33.61
C ASP A 57 23.88 -1.41 -35.08
N GLN A 58 23.35 -2.61 -35.35
CA GLN A 58 23.01 -3.05 -36.71
C GLN A 58 21.49 -3.15 -36.93
N ASP A 59 21.05 -2.83 -38.14
CA ASP A 59 19.66 -2.95 -38.58
C ASP A 59 19.19 -4.40 -38.85
N GLY A 60 20.06 -5.38 -38.64
CA GLY A 60 19.77 -6.80 -38.88
C GLY A 60 19.64 -7.52 -37.56
N GLY A 61 18.64 -8.38 -37.40
CA GLY A 61 18.49 -9.31 -36.28
C GLY A 61 17.98 -8.75 -34.95
N ASN A 62 17.52 -7.49 -34.87
CA ASN A 62 17.11 -6.82 -33.62
C ASN A 62 15.58 -6.73 -33.42
N LEU A 63 15.15 -6.44 -32.19
CA LEU A 63 13.75 -6.21 -31.80
C LEU A 63 13.59 -4.83 -31.15
N TYR A 64 12.66 -4.03 -31.68
CA TYR A 64 12.39 -2.67 -31.21
C TYR A 64 11.00 -2.60 -30.59
N LEU A 65 10.93 -2.14 -29.34
CA LEU A 65 9.69 -1.92 -28.59
C LEU A 65 9.43 -0.41 -28.49
N ARG A 66 8.32 0.06 -29.06
CA ARG A 66 7.91 1.47 -29.12
C ARG A 66 6.50 1.64 -28.59
N GLU A 67 6.18 2.85 -28.12
CA GLU A 67 4.84 3.20 -27.62
C GLU A 67 4.26 2.17 -26.64
N GLU A 68 5.06 1.80 -25.63
CA GLU A 68 4.70 0.79 -24.61
C GLU A 68 4.50 -0.64 -25.17
N GLY A 69 5.08 -0.96 -26.34
CA GLY A 69 5.16 -2.33 -26.85
C GLY A 69 5.95 -3.24 -25.89
N GLN A 70 5.55 -4.51 -25.77
CA GLN A 70 6.11 -5.42 -24.75
C GLN A 70 6.47 -6.78 -25.34
N LEU A 71 7.52 -7.39 -24.78
CA LEU A 71 7.94 -8.76 -25.07
C LEU A 71 7.64 -9.66 -23.86
N ILE A 72 6.73 -10.61 -24.06
CA ILE A 72 6.37 -11.61 -23.06
C ILE A 72 6.84 -12.98 -23.51
N GLN A 73 7.57 -13.66 -22.64
CA GLN A 73 8.15 -14.97 -22.91
C GLN A 73 7.59 -16.02 -21.94
N GLY A 74 7.00 -17.10 -22.47
CA GLY A 74 6.20 -18.07 -21.71
C GLY A 74 6.96 -18.99 -20.77
N ASN A 75 8.19 -19.37 -21.11
CA ASN A 75 8.89 -20.46 -20.44
C ASN A 75 9.99 -19.97 -19.50
N ASN A 76 9.85 -20.29 -18.21
CA ASN A 76 10.80 -19.94 -17.15
C ASN A 76 12.22 -20.51 -17.34
N ALA A 77 12.37 -21.58 -18.10
CA ALA A 77 13.63 -22.30 -18.31
C ALA A 77 14.31 -21.99 -19.65
N SER A 78 13.69 -21.18 -20.52
CA SER A 78 14.27 -20.89 -21.83
C SER A 78 15.30 -19.77 -21.76
N ALA A 79 16.43 -19.95 -22.44
CA ALA A 79 17.45 -18.92 -22.58
C ALA A 79 17.28 -18.13 -23.90
N ASN A 80 17.48 -16.82 -23.84
CA ASN A 80 17.66 -16.01 -25.05
C ASN A 80 19.10 -16.18 -25.57
N THR A 81 19.28 -16.15 -26.90
CA THR A 81 20.56 -16.47 -27.55
C THR A 81 20.89 -15.50 -28.68
N GLY A 82 22.16 -15.46 -29.07
CA GLY A 82 22.64 -14.63 -30.18
C GLY A 82 23.02 -13.22 -29.77
N ASP A 83 23.61 -12.47 -30.69
CA ASP A 83 24.28 -11.19 -30.43
C ASP A 83 23.37 -9.97 -30.63
N GLY A 84 22.15 -10.18 -31.16
CA GLY A 84 21.19 -9.10 -31.35
C GLY A 84 20.60 -8.58 -30.04
N ILE A 85 19.98 -7.41 -30.12
CA ILE A 85 19.43 -6.69 -28.95
C ILE A 85 17.93 -6.47 -29.06
N VAL A 86 17.34 -6.31 -27.89
CA VAL A 86 16.06 -5.62 -27.71
C VAL A 86 16.36 -4.17 -27.34
N SER A 87 15.67 -3.24 -27.99
CA SER A 87 15.63 -1.82 -27.66
C SER A 87 14.28 -1.49 -27.04
N VAL A 88 14.28 -0.98 -25.81
CA VAL A 88 13.07 -0.60 -25.06
C VAL A 88 13.16 0.86 -24.62
N TYR A 89 12.19 1.66 -25.04
CA TYR A 89 12.08 3.04 -24.58
C TYR A 89 11.44 3.10 -23.20
N GLN A 90 12.04 3.92 -22.34
CA GLN A 90 11.54 4.33 -21.04
C GLN A 90 11.76 5.82 -20.85
N GLU A 91 10.91 6.49 -20.08
CA GLU A 91 11.02 7.94 -19.90
C GLU A 91 11.67 8.31 -18.58
N ASN A 92 12.53 9.34 -18.60
CA ASN A 92 12.90 10.02 -17.38
C ASN A 92 11.70 10.84 -16.88
N THR A 93 11.11 10.40 -15.77
CA THR A 93 10.00 11.09 -15.12
C THR A 93 10.45 11.99 -13.96
N ARG A 94 11.77 12.10 -13.73
CA ARG A 94 12.37 12.81 -12.60
C ARG A 94 13.09 14.08 -13.04
N ASN A 95 13.05 15.08 -12.16
CA ASN A 95 13.79 16.31 -12.36
C ASN A 95 15.29 16.13 -12.04
N ALA A 96 16.09 17.17 -12.27
CA ALA A 96 17.53 17.10 -12.09
C ALA A 96 18.00 16.96 -10.62
N TRP A 97 17.10 16.91 -9.65
CA TRP A 97 17.40 16.71 -8.22
C TRP A 97 16.75 15.47 -7.62
N ASP A 98 15.84 14.83 -8.33
CA ASP A 98 15.16 13.64 -7.85
C ASP A 98 15.96 12.37 -8.19
N TYR A 99 15.96 11.42 -7.25
CA TYR A 99 16.41 10.06 -7.53
C TYR A 99 15.30 9.25 -8.17
N HIS A 100 15.67 8.52 -9.22
CA HIS A 100 14.85 7.51 -9.84
C HIS A 100 15.35 6.11 -9.51
N MET A 101 14.43 5.20 -9.20
CA MET A 101 14.75 3.81 -8.91
C MET A 101 14.40 2.96 -10.13
N TRP A 102 15.42 2.38 -10.73
CA TRP A 102 15.34 1.62 -11.97
C TRP A 102 15.69 0.16 -11.73
N THR A 103 15.33 -0.69 -12.68
CA THR A 103 15.86 -2.04 -12.88
C THR A 103 16.00 -2.25 -14.37
N SER A 104 17.05 -2.94 -14.81
CA SER A 104 17.24 -3.11 -16.25
C SER A 104 16.40 -4.27 -16.80
N PRO A 105 15.63 -4.06 -17.89
CA PRO A 105 14.92 -5.14 -18.60
C PRO A 105 15.86 -5.98 -19.48
N VAL A 106 17.10 -5.53 -19.65
CA VAL A 106 18.10 -6.11 -20.57
C VAL A 106 19.47 -6.23 -19.89
N GLY A 107 20.31 -7.13 -20.39
CA GLY A 107 21.72 -7.25 -20.01
C GLY A 107 22.64 -7.09 -21.21
N ASP A 108 23.94 -6.95 -20.93
CA ASP A 108 25.00 -6.82 -21.94
C ASP A 108 25.55 -8.20 -22.35
N PRO A 109 25.15 -8.74 -23.52
CA PRO A 109 25.70 -9.98 -24.06
C PRO A 109 27.21 -9.94 -24.32
N LEU A 110 27.82 -8.80 -24.66
CA LEU A 110 29.22 -8.72 -25.09
C LEU A 110 30.20 -8.77 -23.91
N GLU A 111 29.94 -8.05 -22.81
CA GLU A 111 30.76 -8.16 -21.58
C GLU A 111 30.56 -9.50 -20.85
N SER A 112 29.45 -10.18 -21.12
CA SER A 112 29.16 -11.49 -20.51
C SER A 112 29.70 -12.67 -21.35
N ALA A 113 30.27 -12.41 -22.54
CA ALA A 113 30.71 -13.42 -23.52
C ALA A 113 32.12 -13.98 -23.26
N GLY A 114 32.43 -14.32 -22.00
CA GLY A 114 33.66 -15.03 -21.64
C GLY A 114 33.67 -16.49 -22.12
N GLY A 115 33.81 -16.71 -23.43
CA GLY A 115 34.05 -18.02 -24.07
C GLY A 115 32.79 -18.85 -24.33
N ASN A 116 32.43 -19.01 -25.61
CA ASN A 116 31.42 -19.95 -26.16
C ASN A 116 30.18 -20.22 -25.29
N GLY A 117 29.16 -19.37 -25.44
CA GLY A 117 27.83 -19.64 -24.91
C GLY A 117 27.01 -18.40 -24.61
N ASN A 118 26.93 -17.44 -25.56
CA ASN A 118 26.15 -16.21 -25.40
C ASN A 118 24.65 -16.55 -25.28
N THR A 119 24.24 -16.99 -24.09
CA THR A 119 22.91 -17.52 -23.76
C THR A 119 22.49 -17.06 -22.37
N GLY A 120 21.18 -16.85 -22.17
CA GLY A 120 20.61 -16.53 -20.85
C GLY A 120 20.81 -15.06 -20.44
N ASN A 121 20.45 -14.75 -19.19
CA ASN A 121 20.48 -13.38 -18.67
C ASN A 121 21.92 -12.90 -18.46
N ALA A 122 22.18 -11.67 -18.88
CA ALA A 122 23.49 -11.05 -18.81
C ALA A 122 23.50 -9.94 -17.75
N ARG A 123 24.69 -9.58 -17.25
CA ARG A 123 24.83 -8.43 -16.34
C ARG A 123 24.53 -7.15 -17.10
N PHE A 124 23.97 -6.16 -16.40
CA PHE A 124 23.79 -4.82 -16.95
C PHE A 124 24.95 -3.93 -16.54
N TYR A 125 25.63 -3.39 -17.54
CA TYR A 125 26.69 -2.41 -17.36
C TYR A 125 26.12 -1.04 -17.73
N MET A 126 26.37 -0.06 -16.86
CA MET A 126 25.99 1.30 -17.16
C MET A 126 26.92 1.89 -18.22
N SER A 127 28.24 1.61 -18.15
CA SER A 127 29.20 2.04 -19.18
C SER A 127 28.97 1.29 -20.49
N SER A 128 28.64 2.00 -21.57
CA SER A 128 28.42 1.39 -22.88
C SER A 128 29.73 0.88 -23.49
N ASN A 129 29.76 -0.39 -23.85
CA ASN A 129 30.75 -1.01 -24.73
C ASN A 129 30.13 -1.42 -26.08
N LEU A 130 28.97 -0.85 -26.42
CA LEU A 130 28.13 -1.23 -27.57
C LEU A 130 27.47 -2.61 -27.45
N GLY A 131 27.42 -3.24 -26.27
CA GLY A 131 26.82 -4.57 -26.04
C GLY A 131 25.49 -4.53 -25.29
N GLY A 132 25.38 -3.62 -24.32
CA GLY A 132 24.16 -3.29 -23.60
C GLY A 132 24.34 -2.02 -22.78
N GLY A 133 23.24 -1.39 -22.38
CA GLY A 133 23.29 -0.15 -21.59
C GLY A 133 22.12 0.79 -21.85
N ILE A 134 22.31 2.04 -21.44
CA ILE A 134 21.37 3.15 -21.69
C ILE A 134 21.88 3.97 -22.88
N TYR A 135 20.98 4.27 -23.80
CA TYR A 135 21.26 5.00 -25.03
C TYR A 135 20.37 6.25 -25.14
N GLN A 136 20.87 7.27 -25.83
CA GLN A 136 20.10 8.42 -26.29
C GLN A 136 19.33 8.04 -27.55
N VAL A 137 18.02 8.26 -27.54
CA VAL A 137 17.18 8.10 -28.74
C VAL A 137 17.60 9.11 -29.82
N VAL A 138 17.89 8.61 -31.02
CA VAL A 138 18.11 9.45 -32.22
C VAL A 138 16.86 9.40 -33.10
N ASP A 139 16.41 8.20 -33.46
CA ASP A 139 15.14 7.95 -34.14
C ASP A 139 14.54 6.59 -33.72
N GLU A 140 13.48 6.16 -34.39
CA GLU A 140 12.75 4.94 -34.04
C GLU A 140 13.59 3.65 -34.06
N LEU A 141 14.71 3.60 -34.79
CA LEU A 141 15.59 2.43 -34.90
C LEU A 141 17.01 2.70 -34.39
N ASP A 142 17.46 3.95 -34.44
CA ASP A 142 18.83 4.34 -34.11
C ASP A 142 18.91 5.09 -32.77
N SER A 143 19.95 4.77 -32.00
CA SER A 143 20.25 5.40 -30.72
C SER A 143 21.76 5.44 -30.51
N ASP A 144 22.27 6.51 -29.91
CA ASP A 144 23.69 6.67 -29.58
C ASP A 144 23.94 6.27 -28.12
N PRO A 145 25.06 5.59 -27.79
CA PRO A 145 25.36 5.22 -26.41
C PRO A 145 25.42 6.45 -25.48
N ALA A 146 24.81 6.33 -24.29
CA ALA A 146 24.91 7.39 -23.29
C ALA A 146 26.36 7.51 -22.78
N SER A 147 26.83 8.75 -22.65
CA SER A 147 28.12 9.04 -22.01
C SER A 147 28.00 9.07 -20.50
N PHE A 148 29.11 8.83 -19.80
CA PHE A 148 29.16 8.87 -18.34
C PHE A 148 30.16 9.91 -17.83
N THR A 149 29.79 10.61 -16.76
CA THR A 149 30.66 11.62 -16.11
C THR A 149 30.79 11.36 -14.61
N ALA A 150 31.93 11.75 -14.04
CA ALA A 150 32.12 11.81 -12.59
C ALA A 150 31.62 13.13 -11.97
N GLY A 151 31.21 14.10 -12.80
CA GLY A 151 30.54 15.31 -12.31
C GLY A 151 29.17 15.00 -11.70
N TYR A 152 28.63 15.92 -10.90
CA TYR A 152 27.33 15.73 -10.25
C TYR A 152 26.15 15.77 -11.22
N ASP A 153 26.27 16.45 -12.35
CA ASP A 153 25.15 16.68 -13.26
C ASP A 153 25.36 15.98 -14.60
N GLY A 154 24.28 15.35 -15.07
CA GLY A 154 24.16 14.83 -16.42
C GLY A 154 23.67 15.89 -17.41
N LYS A 155 23.47 15.48 -18.67
CA LYS A 155 22.91 16.31 -19.75
C LYS A 155 21.96 15.48 -20.59
N ILE A 156 20.96 16.11 -21.20
CA ILE A 156 19.98 15.44 -22.08
C ILE A 156 20.52 15.21 -23.49
N SER A 157 21.31 16.16 -24.02
CA SER A 157 21.84 16.08 -25.39
C SER A 157 23.24 16.69 -25.50
N PRO A 158 24.28 15.92 -25.89
CA PRO A 158 24.25 14.46 -25.93
C PRO A 158 23.99 13.89 -24.53
N LEU A 159 23.29 12.75 -24.44
CA LEU A 159 22.90 12.14 -23.17
C LEU A 159 24.16 11.80 -22.38
N THR A 160 24.28 12.43 -21.20
CA THR A 160 25.36 12.18 -20.26
C THR A 160 24.77 11.87 -18.91
N LEU A 161 25.12 10.73 -18.32
CA LEU A 161 24.65 10.30 -17.00
C LEU A 161 25.77 10.44 -15.96
N SER A 162 25.42 10.90 -14.76
CA SER A 162 26.38 11.07 -13.67
C SER A 162 26.57 9.75 -12.91
N THR A 163 27.80 9.25 -12.88
CA THR A 163 28.20 8.06 -12.11
C THR A 163 28.26 8.32 -10.61
N THR A 164 28.17 9.58 -10.19
CA THR A 164 28.19 9.98 -8.77
C THR A 164 26.93 9.57 -8.03
N TRP A 165 25.83 9.29 -8.74
CA TRP A 165 24.52 8.97 -8.17
C TRP A 165 24.01 7.59 -8.57
N LEU A 166 24.91 6.71 -9.02
CA LEU A 166 24.57 5.35 -9.42
C LEU A 166 24.93 4.37 -8.30
N TYR A 167 23.90 3.88 -7.60
CA TYR A 167 24.07 2.94 -6.50
C TYR A 167 23.05 1.83 -6.52
N LYS A 168 23.45 0.66 -6.01
CA LYS A 168 22.56 -0.46 -5.70
C LYS A 168 22.53 -0.71 -4.19
N TYR A 169 21.50 -1.40 -3.73
CA TYR A 169 21.29 -1.68 -2.31
C TYR A 169 20.79 -3.10 -2.15
N ILE A 170 21.67 -4.04 -1.79
CA ILE A 170 21.36 -5.48 -1.83
C ILE A 170 21.61 -6.09 -0.46
N ALA A 171 20.58 -6.70 0.12
CA ALA A 171 20.64 -7.45 1.38
C ALA A 171 21.46 -6.73 2.44
N THR A 172 21.03 -5.52 2.79
CA THR A 172 21.74 -4.66 3.75
C THR A 172 20.78 -3.72 4.49
N GLN A 173 21.32 -2.94 5.42
CA GLN A 173 20.58 -2.02 6.29
C GLN A 173 21.35 -0.72 6.50
N GLY A 174 20.63 0.36 6.83
CA GLY A 174 21.20 1.69 7.03
C GLY A 174 21.76 2.32 5.75
N TYR A 175 22.31 3.53 5.87
CA TYR A 175 22.79 4.32 4.73
C TYR A 175 24.09 3.78 4.11
N SER A 176 24.99 3.23 4.92
CA SER A 176 26.26 2.63 4.46
C SER A 176 26.08 1.36 3.61
N GLY A 177 24.85 0.86 3.51
CA GLY A 177 24.46 -0.25 2.66
C GLY A 177 24.53 0.06 1.16
N TRP A 178 24.41 1.33 0.75
CA TRP A 178 24.52 1.72 -0.66
C TRP A 178 25.90 1.37 -1.22
N LYS A 179 25.92 0.66 -2.35
CA LYS A 179 27.15 0.28 -3.08
C LYS A 179 27.14 0.93 -4.45
N LYS A 180 28.23 1.61 -4.78
CA LYS A 180 28.38 2.28 -6.08
C LYS A 180 28.34 1.26 -7.21
N VAL A 181 27.63 1.58 -8.28
CA VAL A 181 27.65 0.80 -9.52
C VAL A 181 28.79 1.32 -10.39
N ASP A 182 29.69 0.43 -10.80
CA ASP A 182 30.83 0.72 -11.67
C ASP A 182 31.21 -0.53 -12.49
N ALA A 183 32.28 -0.44 -13.28
CA ALA A 183 32.71 -1.55 -14.15
C ALA A 183 33.11 -2.82 -13.36
N ALA A 184 33.60 -2.67 -12.13
CA ALA A 184 33.95 -3.80 -11.27
C ALA A 184 32.75 -4.33 -10.46
N ASN A 185 31.73 -3.49 -10.28
CA ASN A 185 30.48 -3.81 -9.58
C ASN A 185 29.24 -3.53 -10.46
N PRO A 186 29.04 -4.28 -11.56
CA PRO A 186 27.86 -4.14 -12.41
C PRO A 186 26.58 -4.62 -11.72
N LEU A 187 25.45 -4.43 -12.39
CA LEU A 187 24.15 -4.89 -11.92
C LEU A 187 23.90 -6.32 -12.39
N LEU A 188 23.54 -7.20 -11.45
CA LEU A 188 22.99 -8.51 -11.81
C LEU A 188 21.54 -8.36 -12.27
N PRO A 189 21.01 -9.28 -13.10
CA PRO A 189 19.60 -9.29 -13.46
C PRO A 189 18.70 -9.21 -12.21
N GLY A 190 17.70 -8.33 -12.22
CA GLY A 190 16.79 -8.12 -11.09
C GLY A 190 17.28 -7.16 -10.01
N GLU A 191 18.59 -6.86 -9.94
CA GLU A 191 19.08 -5.81 -9.05
C GLU A 191 18.59 -4.45 -9.53
N GLY A 192 17.94 -3.71 -8.64
CA GLY A 192 17.58 -2.33 -8.91
C GLY A 192 18.71 -1.36 -8.55
N PHE A 193 18.64 -0.15 -9.10
CA PHE A 193 19.62 0.90 -8.90
C PHE A 193 18.99 2.28 -8.83
N SER A 194 19.62 3.17 -8.06
CA SER A 194 19.32 4.59 -8.08
C SER A 194 20.03 5.25 -9.26
N MET A 195 19.35 6.21 -9.88
CA MET A 195 19.91 7.11 -10.87
C MET A 195 19.29 8.48 -10.69
N LYS A 196 20.12 9.51 -10.69
CA LYS A 196 19.66 10.90 -10.69
C LYS A 196 18.94 11.24 -12.00
N GLY A 197 17.87 12.02 -11.92
CA GLY A 197 17.21 12.55 -13.12
C GLY A 197 18.13 13.44 -13.98
N VAL A 198 17.80 13.59 -15.26
CA VAL A 198 18.55 14.43 -16.21
C VAL A 198 17.79 15.71 -16.51
N GLY A 199 18.52 16.76 -16.89
CA GLY A 199 17.95 18.07 -17.25
C GLY A 199 18.52 19.20 -16.40
N GLY A 200 17.99 20.41 -16.60
CA GLY A 200 18.49 21.63 -15.95
C GLY A 200 17.51 22.32 -15.00
N GLY A 201 16.35 21.72 -14.72
CA GLY A 201 15.25 22.35 -13.98
C GLY A 201 14.52 21.40 -13.05
N THR A 202 13.62 21.96 -12.22
CA THR A 202 12.78 21.21 -11.26
C THR A 202 11.54 20.60 -11.89
N THR A 203 11.18 21.05 -13.09
CA THR A 203 10.19 20.37 -13.91
C THR A 203 10.87 19.16 -14.54
N PRO A 204 10.36 17.94 -14.33
CA PRO A 204 10.91 16.79 -15.02
C PRO A 204 10.80 16.98 -16.53
N THR A 205 11.86 16.63 -17.23
CA THR A 205 11.91 16.70 -18.69
C THR A 205 11.72 15.28 -19.21
N SER A 206 10.57 15.03 -19.86
CA SER A 206 10.32 13.75 -20.54
C SER A 206 11.40 13.56 -21.60
N THR A 207 12.41 12.79 -21.23
CA THR A 207 13.55 12.42 -22.06
C THR A 207 13.49 10.91 -22.18
N ALA A 208 13.31 10.41 -23.39
CA ALA A 208 13.34 8.98 -23.63
C ALA A 208 14.77 8.45 -23.48
N PHE A 209 14.90 7.42 -22.67
CA PHE A 209 16.06 6.54 -22.58
C PHE A 209 15.76 5.27 -23.35
N ASP A 210 16.75 4.78 -24.08
CA ASP A 210 16.66 3.51 -24.76
C ASP A 210 17.53 2.47 -24.04
N PHE A 211 16.89 1.53 -23.38
CA PHE A 211 17.55 0.37 -22.79
C PHE A 211 17.79 -0.64 -23.90
N ARG A 212 19.06 -0.81 -24.28
CA ARG A 212 19.48 -1.79 -25.29
C ARG A 212 20.26 -2.93 -24.67
N GLY A 213 19.99 -4.14 -25.12
CA GLY A 213 20.75 -5.33 -24.75
C GLY A 213 19.95 -6.61 -24.97
N ARG A 214 20.47 -7.73 -24.49
CA ARG A 214 19.71 -8.98 -24.48
C ARG A 214 18.56 -8.87 -23.49
N PRO A 215 17.30 -9.17 -23.87
CA PRO A 215 16.18 -9.17 -22.95
C PRO A 215 16.35 -10.24 -21.87
N ASN A 216 16.07 -9.86 -20.64
CA ASN A 216 16.02 -10.78 -19.52
C ASN A 216 14.83 -11.74 -19.68
N ASN A 217 15.05 -13.01 -19.38
CA ASN A 217 14.08 -14.08 -19.47
C ASN A 217 14.22 -15.12 -18.36
N GLY A 218 13.10 -15.78 -18.06
CA GLY A 218 13.07 -16.89 -17.14
C GLY A 218 13.18 -16.47 -15.68
N THR A 219 13.51 -17.41 -14.82
CA THR A 219 13.68 -17.17 -13.38
C THR A 219 14.91 -16.29 -13.12
N ILE A 220 14.73 -15.22 -12.34
CA ILE A 220 15.78 -14.31 -11.89
C ILE A 220 15.75 -14.24 -10.37
N GLU A 221 16.93 -14.31 -9.75
CA GLU A 221 17.08 -14.36 -8.29
C GLU A 221 17.94 -13.22 -7.78
N VAL A 222 17.47 -12.54 -6.72
CA VAL A 222 18.20 -11.45 -6.05
C VAL A 222 18.33 -11.74 -4.55
N ASP A 223 19.48 -11.40 -3.97
CA ASP A 223 19.77 -11.68 -2.56
C ASP A 223 18.91 -10.85 -1.60
N ILE A 224 18.48 -11.49 -0.51
CA ILE A 224 17.82 -10.87 0.65
C ILE A 224 18.28 -11.55 1.94
N LYS A 225 18.19 -10.83 3.06
CA LYS A 225 18.49 -11.32 4.42
C LYS A 225 17.39 -10.87 5.38
N LYS A 226 17.24 -11.59 6.49
CA LYS A 226 16.31 -11.27 7.59
C LYS A 226 16.39 -9.78 7.97
N GLY A 227 15.25 -9.08 7.98
CA GLY A 227 15.15 -7.68 8.43
C GLY A 227 15.95 -6.66 7.60
N GLN A 228 16.56 -7.07 6.49
CA GLN A 228 17.35 -6.21 5.62
C GLN A 228 16.58 -5.89 4.34
N ARG A 229 16.95 -4.79 3.68
CA ARG A 229 16.29 -4.35 2.45
C ARG A 229 17.12 -4.68 1.23
N THR A 230 16.43 -4.89 0.12
CA THR A 230 17.00 -5.02 -1.21
C THR A 230 16.22 -4.14 -2.17
N LEU A 231 16.93 -3.34 -2.98
CA LEU A 231 16.40 -2.64 -4.14
C LEU A 231 16.34 -3.62 -5.31
N VAL A 232 15.12 -3.94 -5.72
CA VAL A 232 14.79 -4.80 -6.86
C VAL A 232 13.92 -4.01 -7.84
N GLY A 233 13.36 -4.66 -8.84
CA GLY A 233 12.32 -4.07 -9.68
C GLY A 233 11.81 -5.05 -10.71
N ASN A 234 11.11 -4.54 -11.71
CA ASN A 234 10.71 -5.34 -12.86
C ASN A 234 11.90 -5.59 -13.79
N PRO A 235 12.42 -6.83 -13.89
CA PRO A 235 13.61 -7.12 -14.69
C PRO A 235 13.27 -7.46 -16.14
N TYR A 236 12.01 -7.40 -16.56
CA TYR A 236 11.56 -7.93 -17.84
C TYR A 236 11.15 -6.82 -18.82
N PRO A 237 11.28 -7.05 -20.14
CA PRO A 237 10.80 -6.13 -21.19
C PRO A 237 9.27 -6.20 -21.39
N SER A 238 8.52 -6.33 -20.30
CA SER A 238 7.06 -6.28 -20.22
C SER A 238 6.66 -5.77 -18.85
N ALA A 239 5.40 -5.36 -18.66
CA ALA A 239 4.88 -5.15 -17.32
C ALA A 239 4.93 -6.44 -16.48
N MET A 240 4.96 -6.27 -15.17
CA MET A 240 4.97 -7.35 -14.19
C MET A 240 3.85 -7.13 -13.17
N ASN A 241 3.06 -8.18 -12.89
CA ASN A 241 2.10 -8.19 -11.81
C ASN A 241 2.85 -8.16 -10.47
N LEU A 242 2.95 -6.96 -9.88
CA LEU A 242 3.67 -6.72 -8.64
C LEU A 242 2.97 -7.40 -7.47
N SER A 243 1.63 -7.41 -7.44
CA SER A 243 0.87 -8.13 -6.43
C SER A 243 1.22 -9.62 -6.43
N TYR A 244 1.27 -10.24 -7.61
CA TYR A 244 1.67 -11.64 -7.73
C TYR A 244 3.13 -11.86 -7.30
N TYR A 245 4.06 -10.98 -7.71
CA TYR A 245 5.45 -11.04 -7.26
C TYR A 245 5.60 -10.97 -5.73
N LEU A 246 4.87 -10.05 -5.08
CA LEU A 246 4.93 -9.86 -3.64
C LEU A 246 4.36 -11.07 -2.90
N LEU A 247 3.14 -11.49 -3.25
CA LEU A 247 2.47 -12.66 -2.65
C LEU A 247 3.29 -13.94 -2.84
N TYR A 248 3.89 -14.14 -4.01
CA TYR A 248 4.73 -15.31 -4.26
C TYR A 248 5.95 -15.35 -3.32
N ASN A 249 6.62 -14.22 -3.10
CA ASN A 249 7.85 -14.14 -2.31
C ASN A 249 7.60 -13.98 -0.79
N SER A 250 6.36 -13.88 -0.35
CA SER A 250 5.93 -13.80 1.05
C SER A 250 5.09 -15.02 1.48
N ALA A 251 5.08 -16.09 0.67
CA ALA A 251 4.22 -17.27 0.85
C ALA A 251 2.70 -16.97 0.94
N GLY A 252 2.27 -15.80 0.47
CA GLY A 252 0.86 -15.44 0.37
C GLY A 252 0.09 -16.29 -0.65
N SER A 253 -1.24 -16.26 -0.56
CA SER A 253 -2.10 -16.93 -1.54
C SER A 253 -1.96 -16.26 -2.91
N VAL A 254 -1.55 -17.05 -3.91
CA VAL A 254 -1.46 -16.60 -5.31
C VAL A 254 -2.67 -17.04 -6.14
N THR A 255 -3.74 -17.46 -5.47
CA THR A 255 -4.98 -17.88 -6.14
C THR A 255 -5.58 -16.71 -6.90
N GLY A 256 -5.91 -16.92 -8.17
CA GLY A 256 -6.48 -15.86 -9.01
C GLY A 256 -5.46 -14.82 -9.49
N CYS A 257 -4.16 -14.99 -9.24
CA CYS A 257 -3.16 -14.12 -9.83
C CYS A 257 -3.13 -14.26 -11.35
N GLU A 258 -3.22 -13.11 -12.02
CA GLU A 258 -3.08 -13.02 -13.47
C GLU A 258 -1.60 -13.04 -13.86
N GLY A 259 -1.31 -13.80 -14.90
CA GLY A 259 0.04 -14.05 -15.41
C GLY A 259 0.00 -15.02 -16.58
N ILE A 260 1.17 -15.46 -17.04
CA ILE A 260 1.26 -16.40 -18.17
C ILE A 260 1.40 -17.87 -17.75
N GLY A 261 1.60 -18.12 -16.45
CA GLY A 261 1.73 -19.44 -15.85
C GLY A 261 0.56 -19.77 -14.93
N THR A 262 0.46 -21.04 -14.51
CA THR A 262 -0.46 -21.42 -13.43
C THR A 262 0.13 -20.97 -12.09
N PRO A 263 -0.57 -20.16 -11.30
CA PRO A 263 -0.02 -19.69 -10.05
C PRO A 263 0.31 -20.83 -9.07
N SER A 264 1.51 -20.76 -8.51
CA SER A 264 2.01 -21.67 -7.47
C SER A 264 2.57 -20.86 -6.32
N THR A 265 2.29 -21.24 -5.07
CA THR A 265 2.86 -20.60 -3.88
C THR A 265 4.39 -20.63 -3.91
N GLY A 266 5.01 -19.55 -3.46
CA GLY A 266 6.47 -19.42 -3.40
C GLY A 266 7.01 -19.44 -1.97
N PRO A 267 8.30 -19.11 -1.79
CA PRO A 267 8.93 -19.11 -0.47
C PRO A 267 8.53 -17.88 0.34
N GLU A 268 8.67 -17.94 1.66
CA GLU A 268 8.52 -16.78 2.54
C GLU A 268 9.88 -16.11 2.78
N VAL A 269 10.27 -15.20 1.89
CA VAL A 269 11.58 -14.52 1.94
C VAL A 269 11.48 -13.02 2.13
N ILE A 270 10.33 -12.42 1.84
CA ILE A 270 10.04 -11.02 2.10
C ILE A 270 8.76 -10.88 2.91
N THR A 271 8.55 -9.68 3.43
CA THR A 271 7.39 -9.27 4.24
C THR A 271 6.12 -9.06 3.41
N GLY A 272 6.26 -8.85 2.10
CA GLY A 272 5.14 -8.77 1.15
C GLY A 272 4.75 -7.35 0.74
N GLU A 273 5.50 -6.34 1.17
CA GLU A 273 5.33 -4.94 0.78
C GLU A 273 6.37 -4.48 -0.25
N ALA A 274 6.01 -3.48 -1.05
CA ALA A 274 6.93 -2.72 -1.89
C ALA A 274 7.03 -1.27 -1.42
N PHE A 275 8.27 -0.79 -1.23
CA PHE A 275 8.55 0.58 -0.80
C PHE A 275 9.12 1.41 -1.96
N PHE A 276 8.46 2.52 -2.28
CA PHE A 276 8.82 3.41 -3.37
C PHE A 276 9.42 4.70 -2.82
N TRP A 277 10.64 5.03 -3.24
CA TRP A 277 11.25 6.31 -2.87
C TRP A 277 10.56 7.46 -3.61
N GLU A 278 10.15 8.46 -2.84
CA GLU A 278 9.54 9.69 -3.33
C GLU A 278 10.24 10.89 -2.71
N SER A 279 10.26 12.00 -3.44
CA SER A 279 10.88 13.24 -3.01
C SER A 279 10.05 14.46 -3.34
N ASP A 280 10.34 15.55 -2.63
CA ASP A 280 9.79 16.86 -2.92
C ASP A 280 10.48 17.45 -4.15
N GLU A 281 9.70 17.60 -5.21
CA GLU A 281 10.08 18.09 -6.53
C GLU A 281 10.63 19.53 -6.49
N ASN A 282 10.37 20.27 -5.41
CA ASN A 282 10.81 21.65 -5.22
C ASN A 282 12.20 21.75 -4.57
N VAL A 283 12.74 20.64 -4.04
CA VAL A 283 14.03 20.64 -3.36
C VAL A 283 15.17 20.48 -4.37
N LYS A 284 16.00 21.51 -4.47
CA LYS A 284 17.10 21.60 -5.45
C LYS A 284 18.46 21.24 -4.84
N SER A 285 18.53 20.15 -4.07
CA SER A 285 19.77 19.72 -3.41
C SER A 285 19.87 18.21 -3.37
N HIS A 286 21.08 17.68 -3.54
CA HIS A 286 21.42 16.27 -3.23
C HIS A 286 22.20 16.15 -1.92
N TYR A 287 22.46 17.27 -1.23
CA TYR A 287 23.03 17.23 0.10
C TYR A 287 21.98 16.60 1.02
N LEU A 288 22.35 15.48 1.66
CA LEU A 288 21.42 14.63 2.38
C LEU A 288 20.62 15.37 3.47
N PHE A 289 21.23 16.39 4.06
CA PHE A 289 20.62 17.29 5.04
C PHE A 289 19.50 18.17 4.47
N ASP A 290 19.63 18.59 3.21
CA ASP A 290 18.67 19.46 2.55
C ASP A 290 17.62 18.66 1.75
N TYR A 291 17.98 17.45 1.28
CA TYR A 291 17.12 16.58 0.50
C TYR A 291 15.87 16.21 1.29
N GLN A 292 14.72 16.25 0.62
CA GLN A 292 13.44 15.85 1.23
C GLN A 292 12.83 14.68 0.47
N GLY A 293 12.67 13.56 1.16
CA GLY A 293 12.06 12.37 0.58
C GLY A 293 11.69 11.34 1.63
N GLY A 294 11.02 10.29 1.18
CA GLY A 294 10.55 9.21 2.04
C GLY A 294 10.07 8.03 1.22
N TYR A 295 9.62 6.98 1.92
CA TYR A 295 9.07 5.80 1.29
C TYR A 295 7.55 5.84 1.33
N GLY A 296 6.91 5.70 0.16
CA GLY A 296 5.53 5.25 0.07
C GLY A 296 5.48 3.73 0.11
N THR A 297 4.38 3.19 0.62
CA THR A 297 4.22 1.75 0.88
C THR A 297 3.05 1.21 0.07
N PHE A 298 3.29 0.14 -0.69
CA PHE A 298 2.28 -0.63 -1.40
C PHE A 298 2.16 -2.04 -0.82
N VAL A 299 0.93 -2.53 -0.72
CA VAL A 299 0.59 -3.91 -0.37
C VAL A 299 -0.50 -4.45 -1.30
N PRO A 300 -0.49 -5.75 -1.65
CA PRO A 300 -1.55 -6.37 -2.45
C PRO A 300 -2.84 -6.67 -1.67
N ASP A 301 -3.00 -6.23 -0.42
CA ASP A 301 -4.15 -6.54 0.45
C ASP A 301 -4.33 -8.05 0.67
N GLY A 302 -3.23 -8.83 0.70
CA GLY A 302 -3.26 -10.28 0.90
C GLY A 302 -3.82 -11.10 -0.26
N THR A 303 -4.22 -10.48 -1.38
CA THR A 303 -4.87 -11.17 -2.51
C THR A 303 -4.52 -10.58 -3.87
N CYS A 304 -4.43 -11.42 -4.90
CA CYS A 304 -4.35 -10.94 -6.29
C CYS A 304 -5.68 -10.44 -6.85
N GLY A 305 -6.78 -10.62 -6.12
CA GLY A 305 -8.08 -10.12 -6.56
C GLY A 305 -8.21 -8.60 -6.45
N SER A 306 -7.47 -7.94 -5.53
CA SER A 306 -7.53 -6.48 -5.30
C SER A 306 -6.56 -5.70 -6.20
N THR A 307 -6.83 -4.41 -6.43
CA THR A 307 -5.84 -3.47 -6.98
C THR A 307 -4.69 -3.16 -6.03
N GLY A 308 -4.79 -3.61 -4.77
CA GLY A 308 -3.86 -3.31 -3.69
C GLY A 308 -4.09 -1.92 -3.10
N THR A 309 -3.39 -1.64 -2.01
CA THR A 309 -3.44 -0.37 -1.29
C THR A 309 -2.07 0.32 -1.28
N TYR A 310 -2.07 1.60 -1.63
CA TYR A 310 -0.88 2.46 -1.56
C TYR A 310 -1.09 3.59 -0.56
N THR A 311 -0.07 3.84 0.26
CA THR A 311 0.05 5.05 1.08
C THR A 311 1.28 5.83 0.64
N GLY A 312 1.09 7.13 0.37
CA GLY A 312 2.16 8.02 -0.08
C GLY A 312 3.22 8.27 0.99
N ALA A 313 4.42 8.66 0.56
CA ALA A 313 5.51 8.97 1.47
C ALA A 313 5.23 10.22 2.30
N THR A 314 5.58 10.20 3.59
CA THR A 314 5.86 11.47 4.31
C THR A 314 7.29 11.87 3.97
N TYR A 315 7.47 13.03 3.33
CA TYR A 315 8.83 13.50 3.02
C TYR A 315 9.56 13.87 4.30
N LEU A 316 10.85 13.56 4.40
CA LEU A 316 11.70 13.84 5.55
C LEU A 316 13.06 14.38 5.12
N ARG A 317 13.76 15.04 6.06
CA ARG A 317 15.20 15.34 5.96
C ARG A 317 16.03 14.33 6.72
N TYR A 318 17.30 14.18 6.34
CA TYR A 318 18.20 13.17 6.88
C TYR A 318 19.52 13.78 7.37
N ASN A 319 20.08 13.27 8.46
CA ASN A 319 21.43 13.62 8.90
C ASN A 319 22.46 12.98 7.94
N GLU A 320 23.74 13.35 8.04
CA GLU A 320 24.81 12.84 7.16
C GLU A 320 24.99 11.30 7.22
N ASP A 321 24.54 10.67 8.31
CA ASP A 321 24.55 9.21 8.50
C ASP A 321 23.29 8.51 7.92
N GLY A 322 22.37 9.28 7.32
CA GLY A 322 21.11 8.82 6.76
C GLY A 322 20.02 8.50 7.78
N THR A 323 20.21 8.85 9.06
CA THR A 323 19.13 8.85 10.05
C THR A 323 18.22 10.07 9.85
N VAL A 324 16.98 10.00 10.31
CA VAL A 324 16.03 11.12 10.17
C VAL A 324 16.47 12.33 11.01
N SER A 325 16.46 13.52 10.42
CA SER A 325 16.80 14.77 11.11
C SER A 325 15.66 15.26 11.99
N THR A 326 15.99 15.75 13.20
CA THR A 326 15.02 16.24 14.20
C THR A 326 15.01 17.78 14.33
N ALA A 327 15.69 18.51 13.45
CA ALA A 327 15.75 19.97 13.52
C ALA A 327 14.42 20.63 13.06
N ALA A 328 13.94 21.60 13.84
CA ALA A 328 12.60 22.19 13.75
C ALA A 328 12.31 23.00 12.47
N ALA A 329 11.00 23.15 12.18
CA ALA A 329 10.36 23.78 11.01
C ALA A 329 10.34 22.94 9.74
N PHE A 330 9.87 21.70 9.84
CA PHE A 330 9.47 20.95 8.66
C PHE A 330 8.02 21.33 8.30
N LEU A 331 7.80 21.92 7.13
CA LEU A 331 6.49 21.92 6.46
C LEU A 331 6.58 20.78 5.45
N GLY A 332 6.21 19.58 5.88
CA GLY A 332 6.31 18.38 5.07
C GLY A 332 5.30 18.36 3.95
N GLY A 333 5.78 18.16 2.73
CA GLY A 333 4.96 17.61 1.66
C GLY A 333 4.70 16.13 1.91
N SER A 334 3.57 15.65 1.40
CA SER A 334 3.29 14.23 1.28
C SER A 334 3.31 13.82 -0.19
N GLY A 335 3.77 12.60 -0.42
CA GLY A 335 3.57 11.88 -1.67
C GLY A 335 2.10 11.69 -2.02
N SER A 336 1.81 11.39 -3.28
CA SER A 336 0.44 11.09 -3.71
C SER A 336 -0.04 9.81 -3.01
N SER A 337 -1.21 9.85 -2.36
CA SER A 337 -1.85 8.68 -1.75
C SER A 337 -2.67 7.83 -2.74
N SER A 338 -2.59 8.16 -4.04
CA SER A 338 -3.43 7.60 -5.12
C SER A 338 -2.59 7.17 -6.33
N ILE A 339 -1.55 6.35 -6.10
CA ILE A 339 -0.72 5.78 -7.17
C ILE A 339 -1.07 4.30 -7.33
N GLY A 340 -1.43 3.88 -8.54
CA GLY A 340 -1.65 2.48 -8.86
C GLY A 340 -0.33 1.72 -8.98
N ARG A 341 -0.20 0.64 -8.21
CA ARG A 341 1.04 -0.14 -8.08
C ARG A 341 0.84 -1.65 -8.27
N ARG A 342 -0.38 -2.12 -8.61
CA ARG A 342 -0.64 -3.55 -8.89
C ARG A 342 0.31 -4.09 -9.95
N TYR A 343 0.60 -3.30 -10.97
CA TYR A 343 1.54 -3.67 -12.03
C TYR A 343 2.77 -2.76 -12.00
N ALA A 344 3.96 -3.35 -11.96
CA ALA A 344 5.22 -2.66 -12.12
C ALA A 344 5.52 -2.49 -13.63
N PRO A 345 5.62 -1.24 -14.14
CA PRO A 345 6.05 -0.98 -15.51
C PRO A 345 7.46 -1.51 -15.81
N ILE A 346 7.84 -1.51 -17.08
CA ILE A 346 9.17 -1.97 -17.51
C ILE A 346 10.25 -1.16 -16.80
N GLY A 347 11.11 -1.86 -16.05
CA GLY A 347 12.25 -1.25 -15.37
C GLY A 347 11.93 -0.41 -14.14
N GLN A 348 10.70 -0.42 -13.63
CA GLN A 348 10.37 0.22 -12.35
C GLN A 348 11.06 -0.49 -11.19
N GLY A 349 11.90 0.25 -10.43
CA GLY A 349 12.56 -0.22 -9.22
C GLY A 349 11.76 0.07 -7.94
N PHE A 350 11.88 -0.80 -6.94
CA PHE A 350 11.26 -0.67 -5.61
C PHE A 350 12.05 -1.46 -4.57
N PHE A 351 11.93 -1.07 -3.30
CA PHE A 351 12.53 -1.81 -2.20
C PHE A 351 11.58 -2.88 -1.66
N VAL A 352 12.15 -4.00 -1.25
CA VAL A 352 11.49 -5.03 -0.45
C VAL A 352 12.26 -5.26 0.85
N LEU A 353 11.61 -5.83 1.85
CA LEU A 353 12.18 -6.13 3.16
C LEU A 353 12.14 -7.64 3.43
N GLY A 354 13.27 -8.21 3.86
CA GLY A 354 13.36 -9.63 4.17
C GLY A 354 12.53 -10.05 5.37
N SER A 355 11.86 -11.20 5.28
CA SER A 355 10.97 -11.71 6.32
C SER A 355 11.70 -11.89 7.66
N ASP A 356 10.98 -11.61 8.76
CA ASP A 356 11.47 -11.84 10.12
C ASP A 356 11.53 -13.34 10.48
N ASN A 357 10.90 -14.20 9.68
CA ASN A 357 10.97 -15.66 9.83
C ASN A 357 12.27 -16.26 9.27
N LEU A 358 13.09 -15.46 8.58
CA LEU A 358 14.39 -15.91 8.09
C LEU A 358 15.41 -16.05 9.22
N ASN A 359 16.42 -16.91 8.99
CA ASN A 359 17.56 -17.05 9.89
C ASN A 359 18.54 -15.89 9.73
N ASP A 360 19.04 -15.37 10.85
CA ASP A 360 20.00 -14.27 10.85
C ASP A 360 21.32 -14.65 10.14
N GLY A 361 21.91 -13.68 9.44
CA GLY A 361 23.15 -13.86 8.66
C GLY A 361 23.04 -14.71 7.39
N GLN A 362 21.97 -15.49 7.19
CA GLN A 362 21.78 -16.34 6.01
C GLN A 362 21.22 -15.55 4.82
N VAL A 363 21.72 -15.84 3.61
CA VAL A 363 21.24 -15.26 2.35
C VAL A 363 20.13 -16.13 1.77
N TYR A 364 19.02 -15.49 1.42
CA TYR A 364 17.88 -16.07 0.72
C TYR A 364 17.70 -15.38 -0.64
N LYS A 365 16.83 -15.94 -1.49
CA LYS A 365 16.59 -15.45 -2.85
C LYS A 365 15.17 -14.94 -3.01
N ILE A 366 15.04 -13.70 -3.43
CA ILE A 366 13.80 -13.15 -3.99
C ILE A 366 13.75 -13.58 -5.45
N VAL A 367 12.62 -14.08 -5.90
CA VAL A 367 12.47 -14.71 -7.20
C VAL A 367 11.52 -13.90 -8.08
N ALA A 368 11.98 -13.49 -9.26
CA ALA A 368 11.14 -13.06 -10.37
C ALA A 368 11.00 -14.23 -11.37
N LYS A 369 9.79 -14.42 -11.92
CA LYS A 369 9.48 -15.46 -12.91
C LYS A 369 8.76 -14.84 -14.10
N ASN A 370 8.84 -15.51 -15.23
CA ASN A 370 8.02 -15.14 -16.38
C ASN A 370 6.53 -15.23 -16.06
N ASP A 371 6.13 -16.13 -15.15
CA ASP A 371 4.74 -16.28 -14.70
C ASP A 371 4.11 -14.96 -14.23
N PHE A 372 4.91 -14.01 -13.75
CA PHE A 372 4.43 -12.71 -13.25
C PHE A 372 4.25 -11.67 -14.37
N ARG A 373 4.69 -11.95 -15.59
CA ARG A 373 4.59 -11.02 -16.72
C ARG A 373 3.15 -10.87 -17.18
N VAL A 374 2.78 -9.64 -17.49
CA VAL A 374 1.48 -9.28 -18.06
C VAL A 374 1.68 -8.21 -19.11
N PHE A 375 0.69 -8.02 -19.99
CA PHE A 375 0.69 -6.91 -20.93
C PHE A 375 -0.17 -5.79 -20.37
N GLU A 376 0.49 -4.78 -19.81
CA GLU A 376 -0.17 -3.62 -19.20
C GLU A 376 0.51 -2.33 -19.61
N LYS A 377 -0.25 -1.41 -20.18
CA LYS A 377 0.25 -0.08 -20.60
C LYS A 377 -0.03 0.95 -19.51
N GLU A 378 0.96 1.78 -19.22
CA GLU A 378 0.88 2.84 -18.24
C GLU A 378 -0.09 3.95 -18.66
N ASP A 379 -0.17 4.30 -19.94
CA ASP A 379 -1.09 5.35 -20.42
C ASP A 379 -2.57 4.94 -20.40
N SER A 380 -2.85 3.64 -20.35
CA SER A 380 -4.22 3.11 -20.47
C SER A 380 -4.78 2.53 -19.18
N ASN A 381 -3.93 2.19 -18.20
CA ASN A 381 -4.29 1.50 -16.98
C ASN A 381 -3.90 2.34 -15.74
N PRO A 382 -4.85 2.74 -14.87
CA PRO A 382 -4.54 3.50 -13.65
C PRO A 382 -3.73 2.69 -12.61
N ASN A 383 -3.61 1.37 -12.78
CA ASN A 383 -2.94 0.45 -11.86
C ASN A 383 -1.45 0.18 -12.20
N SER A 384 -0.89 0.86 -13.21
CA SER A 384 0.52 0.79 -13.59
C SER A 384 1.07 2.20 -13.83
N ASP A 385 1.97 2.67 -12.98
CA ASP A 385 2.49 4.04 -13.07
C ASP A 385 3.97 4.12 -12.70
N PHE A 386 4.82 4.50 -13.68
CA PHE A 386 6.20 4.92 -13.46
C PHE A 386 6.28 6.42 -13.09
N ARG A 387 5.43 6.87 -12.17
CA ARG A 387 5.23 8.26 -11.70
C ARG A 387 5.53 9.30 -12.79
N LYS A 388 4.63 9.49 -13.75
CA LYS A 388 4.79 10.47 -14.84
C LYS A 388 4.78 11.93 -14.34
N PRO A 389 5.56 12.85 -14.95
CA PRO A 389 5.60 14.23 -14.53
C PRO A 389 4.40 15.01 -15.05
N GLY A 390 3.54 15.45 -14.13
CA GLY A 390 2.37 16.27 -14.44
C GLY A 390 1.15 15.43 -14.81
N LYS A 391 0.00 15.82 -14.25
CA LYS A 391 -1.34 15.21 -14.38
C LYS A 391 -1.48 14.40 -15.67
N GLY A 392 -1.25 13.08 -15.59
CA GLY A 392 -2.04 12.18 -16.41
C GLY A 392 -3.47 12.66 -16.25
N THR A 393 -4.14 12.97 -17.37
CA THR A 393 -5.58 13.18 -17.36
C THR A 393 -6.11 12.08 -16.47
N LYS A 394 -6.64 12.45 -15.29
CA LYS A 394 -7.44 11.52 -14.52
C LYS A 394 -8.41 11.00 -15.57
N LYS A 395 -8.25 9.75 -16.04
CA LYS A 395 -9.38 9.10 -16.69
C LYS A 395 -10.45 9.35 -15.66
N THR A 396 -11.49 10.05 -16.10
CA THR A 396 -12.63 10.29 -15.25
C THR A 396 -13.12 8.88 -15.01
N GLU A 397 -12.65 8.25 -13.93
CA GLU A 397 -13.39 7.19 -13.31
C GLU A 397 -14.72 7.85 -13.09
N THR A 398 -15.69 7.47 -13.91
CA THR A 398 -17.07 7.58 -13.53
C THR A 398 -17.04 7.04 -12.11
N LYS A 399 -17.22 7.92 -11.11
CA LYS A 399 -17.36 7.52 -9.72
C LYS A 399 -18.69 6.78 -9.71
N THR A 400 -18.69 5.55 -10.21
CA THR A 400 -19.79 4.62 -10.06
C THR A 400 -19.96 4.63 -8.57
N THR A 401 -21.08 5.17 -8.12
CA THR A 401 -21.36 5.33 -6.71
C THR A 401 -21.65 3.91 -6.23
N ILE A 402 -20.59 3.15 -6.00
CA ILE A 402 -20.70 1.84 -5.42
C ILE A 402 -21.08 2.14 -3.98
N ASN A 403 -22.35 1.95 -3.67
CA ASN A 403 -22.84 1.98 -2.30
C ASN A 403 -22.33 0.69 -1.63
N LEU A 404 -21.05 0.67 -1.31
CA LEU A 404 -20.40 -0.36 -0.51
C LEU A 404 -20.84 -0.20 0.95
N SER A 405 -21.24 -1.28 1.59
CA SER A 405 -21.33 -1.36 3.05
C SER A 405 -19.98 -1.82 3.65
N PRO A 406 -19.74 -1.60 4.96
CA PRO A 406 -18.55 -2.12 5.63
C PRO A 406 -18.46 -3.65 5.50
N GLY A 407 -17.24 -4.17 5.29
CA GLY A 407 -16.99 -5.61 5.06
C GLY A 407 -17.55 -6.18 3.75
N GLN A 408 -18.31 -5.41 2.95
CA GLN A 408 -18.89 -5.92 1.72
C GLN A 408 -17.84 -6.05 0.61
N ILE A 409 -17.83 -7.20 -0.06
CA ILE A 409 -17.03 -7.43 -1.26
C ILE A 409 -17.87 -7.09 -2.51
N THR A 410 -17.26 -6.36 -3.45
CA THR A 410 -17.77 -6.14 -4.81
C THR A 410 -16.60 -6.15 -5.80
N TYR A 411 -16.90 -6.06 -7.09
CA TYR A 411 -15.91 -6.03 -8.16
C TYR A 411 -16.04 -4.75 -9.00
N ASP A 412 -14.91 -4.27 -9.52
CA ASP A 412 -14.89 -3.21 -10.53
C ASP A 412 -15.21 -3.75 -11.92
N ASP A 413 -15.27 -2.86 -12.93
CA ASP A 413 -15.56 -3.24 -14.32
C ASP A 413 -14.51 -4.18 -14.92
N ASN A 414 -13.32 -4.27 -14.33
CA ASN A 414 -12.23 -5.15 -14.74
C ASN A 414 -12.26 -6.49 -13.98
N GLY A 415 -13.20 -6.68 -13.05
CA GLY A 415 -13.33 -7.89 -12.24
C GLY A 415 -12.40 -7.92 -11.02
N PHE A 416 -11.82 -6.80 -10.61
CA PHE A 416 -11.01 -6.71 -9.40
C PHE A 416 -11.87 -6.44 -8.17
N LEU A 417 -11.53 -7.11 -7.07
CA LEU A 417 -12.11 -6.87 -5.75
C LEU A 417 -11.95 -5.40 -5.36
N VAL A 418 -13.06 -4.75 -5.03
CA VAL A 418 -13.09 -3.42 -4.43
C VAL A 418 -13.37 -3.59 -2.94
N LEU A 419 -12.32 -3.44 -2.14
CA LEU A 419 -12.40 -3.56 -0.68
C LEU A 419 -12.86 -2.22 -0.05
N PRO A 420 -13.77 -2.25 0.94
CA PRO A 420 -14.10 -1.07 1.74
C PRO A 420 -12.85 -0.59 2.48
N LYS A 421 -12.54 0.70 2.38
CA LYS A 421 -11.37 1.32 2.99
C LYS A 421 -11.65 2.75 3.40
N PHE A 422 -10.94 3.19 4.42
CA PHE A 422 -10.91 4.59 4.85
C PHE A 422 -9.46 5.08 5.00
N THR A 423 -9.28 6.38 4.81
CA THR A 423 -8.00 7.07 4.98
C THR A 423 -8.09 7.99 6.17
N LEU A 424 -7.23 7.78 7.15
CA LEU A 424 -7.08 8.61 8.34
C LEU A 424 -5.86 9.51 8.15
N GLU A 425 -6.05 10.82 8.19
CA GLU A 425 -4.97 11.80 8.17
C GLU A 425 -4.81 12.45 9.54
N THR A 426 -3.57 12.51 10.01
CA THR A 426 -3.20 13.20 11.24
C THR A 426 -2.17 14.28 10.94
N PHE A 427 -2.53 15.54 11.21
CA PHE A 427 -1.61 16.67 11.13
C PHE A 427 -0.86 16.83 12.46
N ILE A 428 0.46 16.64 12.43
CA ILE A 428 1.29 16.49 13.62
C ILE A 428 2.15 17.74 13.81
N ASN A 429 2.06 18.37 14.99
CA ASN A 429 2.82 19.56 15.38
C ASN A 429 2.75 20.73 14.39
N LYS A 430 1.71 20.75 13.55
CA LYS A 430 1.56 21.68 12.42
C LYS A 430 2.72 21.63 11.43
N THR A 431 3.37 20.48 11.34
CA THR A 431 4.60 20.29 10.57
C THR A 431 4.40 19.37 9.38
N TYR A 432 3.72 18.25 9.54
CA TYR A 432 3.51 17.30 8.46
C TYR A 432 2.23 16.50 8.71
N THR A 433 1.74 15.83 7.66
CA THR A 433 0.59 14.93 7.74
C THR A 433 1.05 13.49 7.64
N ARG A 434 0.57 12.66 8.56
CA ARG A 434 0.68 11.20 8.50
C ARG A 434 -0.62 10.63 7.95
N THR A 435 -0.52 9.71 7.00
CA THR A 435 -1.66 9.05 6.39
C THR A 435 -1.65 7.58 6.78
N LEU A 436 -2.76 7.10 7.34
CA LEU A 436 -3.01 5.70 7.64
C LEU A 436 -4.21 5.21 6.81
N LYS A 437 -4.21 3.95 6.38
CA LYS A 437 -5.33 3.34 5.65
C LYS A 437 -5.80 2.07 6.34
N GLY A 438 -7.08 2.06 6.74
CA GLY A 438 -7.75 0.85 7.18
C GLY A 438 -8.48 0.21 5.99
N VAL A 439 -8.24 -1.07 5.76
CA VAL A 439 -8.82 -1.87 4.68
C VAL A 439 -9.62 -3.01 5.30
N MET A 440 -10.89 -3.11 4.94
CA MET A 440 -11.78 -4.15 5.45
C MET A 440 -11.70 -5.36 4.53
N PHE A 441 -11.22 -6.48 5.06
CA PHE A 441 -11.12 -7.73 4.33
C PHE A 441 -11.31 -8.91 5.28
N ASP A 442 -12.38 -9.69 5.09
CA ASP A 442 -12.78 -10.75 6.03
C ASP A 442 -11.75 -11.88 6.15
N GLU A 443 -10.91 -12.05 5.13
CA GLU A 443 -9.83 -13.03 5.09
C GLU A 443 -8.57 -12.60 5.86
N SER A 444 -8.50 -11.36 6.36
CA SER A 444 -7.39 -10.92 7.21
C SER A 444 -7.64 -11.16 8.70
N THR A 445 -6.67 -10.80 9.52
CA THR A 445 -6.69 -10.92 10.98
C THR A 445 -6.57 -9.54 11.63
N MET A 446 -6.65 -9.49 12.96
CA MET A 446 -6.32 -8.27 13.72
C MET A 446 -4.81 -8.15 14.02
N GLY A 447 -4.05 -9.22 13.77
CA GLY A 447 -2.60 -9.28 13.88
C GLY A 447 -1.92 -8.91 12.57
N TYR A 448 -0.61 -9.12 12.48
CA TYR A 448 0.15 -8.85 11.27
C TYR A 448 -0.03 -9.93 10.19
N ASP A 449 -0.56 -9.53 9.04
CA ASP A 449 -0.73 -10.34 7.84
C ASP A 449 0.28 -9.96 6.74
N TYR A 450 1.15 -10.92 6.39
CA TYR A 450 2.15 -10.75 5.33
C TYR A 450 1.49 -10.40 4.00
N SER A 451 2.02 -9.38 3.32
CA SER A 451 1.47 -8.83 2.06
C SER A 451 0.06 -8.22 2.15
N ALA A 452 -0.52 -8.11 3.34
CA ALA A 452 -1.74 -7.35 3.55
C ALA A 452 -1.44 -6.06 4.32
N ASP A 453 -0.67 -6.14 5.41
CA ASP A 453 -0.33 -4.97 6.20
C ASP A 453 0.93 -4.25 5.73
N GLY A 454 0.90 -2.92 5.81
CA GLY A 454 1.95 -2.05 5.29
C GLY A 454 2.77 -1.40 6.37
N GLN A 455 4.02 -1.82 6.57
CA GLN A 455 4.90 -1.21 7.57
C GLN A 455 5.28 0.25 7.26
N ASN A 456 5.39 1.07 8.31
CA ASN A 456 5.99 2.40 8.23
C ASN A 456 7.52 2.32 8.25
N ARG A 457 8.17 2.68 7.14
CA ARG A 457 9.65 2.71 7.02
C ARG A 457 10.24 4.11 7.24
N THR A 458 9.41 5.08 7.54
CA THR A 458 9.71 6.51 7.60
C THR A 458 9.24 7.05 8.96
N LEU A 459 9.67 6.37 10.03
CA LEU A 459 9.34 6.63 11.44
C LEU A 459 9.86 7.99 11.91
N LEU A 460 9.00 8.70 12.65
CA LEU A 460 9.35 9.94 13.34
C LEU A 460 9.25 9.79 14.86
N LYS A 461 9.92 10.68 15.60
CA LYS A 461 9.89 10.67 17.07
C LYS A 461 8.57 11.17 17.66
N THR A 462 7.87 12.04 16.92
CA THR A 462 6.47 12.37 17.19
C THR A 462 5.69 11.87 15.98
N ASP A 463 4.87 10.83 16.11
CA ASP A 463 4.23 10.13 14.98
C ASP A 463 2.94 9.39 15.39
N VAL A 464 2.17 8.93 14.40
CA VAL A 464 0.96 8.11 14.61
C VAL A 464 0.96 6.92 13.65
N ASN A 465 0.72 5.73 14.16
CA ASN A 465 0.70 4.48 13.38
C ASN A 465 -0.41 3.56 13.89
N PHE A 466 -0.85 2.61 13.07
CA PHE A 466 -1.57 1.45 13.61
C PHE A 466 -0.63 0.59 14.45
N LYS A 467 -1.17 0.01 15.52
CA LYS A 467 -0.59 -1.07 16.31
C LYS A 467 -1.44 -2.31 16.05
N LEU A 468 -0.81 -3.38 15.57
CA LEU A 468 -1.51 -4.64 15.30
C LEU A 468 -1.40 -5.55 16.54
N GLU A 469 -2.30 -6.52 16.65
CA GLU A 469 -2.25 -7.47 17.77
C GLU A 469 -0.92 -8.23 17.79
N GLU A 470 -0.34 -8.33 19.00
CA GLU A 470 0.95 -9.00 19.25
C GLU A 470 2.15 -8.44 18.45
N ASP A 471 2.02 -7.26 17.84
CA ASP A 471 3.07 -6.64 17.04
C ASP A 471 3.27 -5.14 17.35
N ASP A 472 4.44 -4.80 17.90
CA ASP A 472 4.79 -3.42 18.26
C ASP A 472 5.37 -2.59 17.09
N ARG A 473 5.51 -3.19 15.90
CA ARG A 473 5.97 -2.48 14.71
C ARG A 473 4.93 -1.43 14.28
N PRO A 474 5.37 -0.32 13.67
CA PRO A 474 4.46 0.72 13.18
C PRO A 474 3.89 0.36 11.82
N PHE A 475 2.56 0.45 11.66
CA PHE A 475 1.89 0.19 10.38
C PHE A 475 1.16 1.42 9.83
N LEU A 476 1.26 1.62 8.51
CA LEU A 476 0.54 2.64 7.73
C LEU A 476 -0.72 2.09 7.08
N ILE A 477 -0.75 0.79 6.78
CA ILE A 477 -1.87 0.10 6.17
C ILE A 477 -2.21 -1.07 7.08
N ASN A 478 -3.47 -1.16 7.51
CA ASN A 478 -4.00 -2.23 8.35
C ASN A 478 -5.18 -2.88 7.61
N ASN A 479 -5.03 -4.15 7.23
CA ASN A 479 -6.11 -4.97 6.71
C ASN A 479 -6.74 -5.75 7.87
N PHE A 480 -8.04 -5.57 8.10
CA PHE A 480 -8.72 -6.19 9.25
C PHE A 480 -10.09 -6.79 8.84
N PRO A 481 -10.53 -7.87 9.50
CA PRO A 481 -11.87 -8.40 9.31
C PRO A 481 -12.88 -7.47 9.97
N TYR A 482 -13.83 -6.96 9.20
CA TYR A 482 -14.75 -5.95 9.72
C TYR A 482 -15.75 -6.55 10.72
N SER A 483 -15.93 -5.85 11.83
CA SER A 483 -17.07 -5.98 12.73
C SER A 483 -17.39 -4.60 13.27
N ILE A 484 -18.65 -4.36 13.62
CA ILE A 484 -19.09 -3.10 14.24
C ILE A 484 -18.32 -2.81 15.55
N ASP A 485 -17.88 -3.87 16.24
CA ASP A 485 -17.10 -3.80 17.48
C ASP A 485 -15.57 -3.71 17.26
N ALA A 486 -15.11 -3.76 16.00
CA ALA A 486 -13.69 -3.77 15.68
C ALA A 486 -12.96 -2.55 16.28
N ALA A 487 -11.74 -2.81 16.77
CA ALA A 487 -10.92 -1.86 17.50
C ALA A 487 -9.53 -1.77 16.86
N LEU A 488 -9.26 -0.70 16.12
CA LEU A 488 -7.95 -0.53 15.51
C LEU A 488 -7.08 0.32 16.43
N ALA A 489 -6.20 -0.33 17.19
CA ALA A 489 -5.30 0.36 18.10
C ALA A 489 -4.34 1.29 17.36
N LEU A 490 -4.11 2.47 17.93
CA LEU A 490 -3.14 3.44 17.46
C LEU A 490 -1.95 3.51 18.41
N LYS A 491 -0.75 3.53 17.83
CA LYS A 491 0.49 3.90 18.50
C LYS A 491 0.79 5.36 18.21
N ILE A 492 0.62 6.21 19.23
CA ILE A 492 0.91 7.65 19.16
C ILE A 492 2.19 7.92 19.97
N ASP A 493 3.19 8.49 19.32
CA ASP A 493 4.48 8.84 19.93
C ASP A 493 4.62 10.36 19.99
N GLY A 494 5.08 10.90 21.12
CA GLY A 494 5.33 12.33 21.31
C GLY A 494 6.68 12.60 21.97
N GLU A 495 7.55 13.38 21.32
CA GLU A 495 8.91 13.67 21.82
C GLU A 495 9.03 15.00 22.59
N LYS A 496 8.13 15.95 22.35
CA LYS A 496 8.13 17.28 22.98
C LYS A 496 7.34 17.28 24.29
N GLU A 497 7.57 18.28 25.15
CA GLU A 497 6.75 18.53 26.35
C GLU A 497 5.25 18.64 26.04
N THR A 498 4.92 19.18 24.86
CA THR A 498 3.55 19.24 24.33
C THR A 498 3.60 18.94 22.83
N ASN A 499 2.83 17.94 22.39
CA ASN A 499 2.72 17.51 21.00
C ASN A 499 1.27 17.68 20.55
N PHE A 500 1.07 18.38 19.44
CA PHE A 500 -0.25 18.64 18.86
C PHE A 500 -0.57 17.62 17.77
N TYR A 501 -1.80 17.10 17.78
CA TYR A 501 -2.35 16.20 16.78
C TYR A 501 -3.73 16.71 16.34
N ALA A 502 -4.00 16.73 15.04
CA ALA A 502 -5.32 16.96 14.48
C ALA A 502 -5.67 15.80 13.54
N MET A 503 -6.68 15.01 13.89
CA MET A 503 -6.99 13.73 13.25
C MET A 503 -8.36 13.76 12.59
N ARG A 504 -8.47 13.23 11.36
CA ARG A 504 -9.73 13.11 10.61
C ARG A 504 -9.66 12.05 9.50
N VAL A 505 -10.80 11.42 9.21
CA VAL A 505 -11.02 10.62 8.01
C VAL A 505 -11.21 11.53 6.79
N THR A 506 -10.33 11.42 5.79
CA THR A 506 -10.32 12.31 4.61
C THR A 506 -10.87 11.68 3.34
N ASP A 507 -10.85 10.34 3.26
CA ASP A 507 -11.38 9.60 2.11
C ASP A 507 -11.89 8.23 2.56
N LEU A 508 -12.97 7.77 1.94
CA LEU A 508 -13.54 6.44 2.14
C LEU A 508 -14.42 6.07 0.94
N ASN A 509 -14.57 4.78 0.68
CA ASN A 509 -15.32 4.26 -0.47
C ASN A 509 -16.57 3.43 -0.09
N PHE A 510 -17.03 3.50 1.16
CA PHE A 510 -18.20 2.76 1.66
C PHE A 510 -19.13 3.68 2.46
N THR A 511 -20.31 3.21 2.86
CA THR A 511 -21.20 3.95 3.78
C THR A 511 -21.05 3.33 5.16
N PRO A 512 -20.48 4.02 6.17
CA PRO A 512 -20.37 3.48 7.52
C PRO A 512 -21.75 3.14 8.11
N ASP A 513 -21.84 2.05 8.87
CA ASP A 513 -23.10 1.62 9.51
C ASP A 513 -23.58 2.64 10.54
N GLU A 514 -22.67 3.13 11.39
CA GLU A 514 -22.95 4.22 12.32
C GLU A 514 -22.01 5.41 12.13
N GLY A 515 -20.69 5.18 12.10
CA GLY A 515 -19.69 6.23 12.03
C GLY A 515 -18.27 5.69 12.20
N ILE A 516 -17.30 6.60 12.32
CA ILE A 516 -15.91 6.27 12.63
C ILE A 516 -15.45 7.22 13.74
N TRP A 517 -15.07 6.66 14.89
CA TRP A 517 -14.71 7.40 16.09
C TRP A 517 -13.28 7.12 16.53
N LEU A 518 -12.65 8.12 17.14
CA LEU A 518 -11.48 7.93 17.97
C LEU A 518 -11.95 7.73 19.42
N TYR A 519 -11.62 6.58 19.99
CA TYR A 519 -11.88 6.28 21.40
C TYR A 519 -10.60 6.49 22.21
N ASP A 520 -10.70 7.30 23.27
CA ASP A 520 -9.65 7.52 24.25
C ASP A 520 -9.94 6.73 25.53
N LYS A 521 -9.21 5.62 25.73
CA LYS A 521 -9.38 4.73 26.89
C LYS A 521 -9.02 5.36 28.22
N GLU A 522 -8.26 6.46 28.22
CA GLU A 522 -7.89 7.14 29.47
C GLU A 522 -9.02 8.03 29.97
N THR A 523 -9.72 8.72 29.06
CA THR A 523 -10.85 9.59 29.41
C THR A 523 -12.21 8.90 29.29
N ASP A 524 -12.26 7.74 28.66
CA ASP A 524 -13.49 7.01 28.30
C ASP A 524 -14.41 7.84 27.36
N GLU A 525 -13.80 8.58 26.43
CA GLU A 525 -14.51 9.48 25.50
C GLU A 525 -14.36 9.05 24.04
N TYR A 526 -15.42 9.28 23.26
CA TYR A 526 -15.49 9.03 21.82
C TYR A 526 -15.56 10.35 21.06
N PHE A 527 -14.70 10.51 20.05
CA PHE A 527 -14.63 11.69 19.20
C PHE A 527 -14.94 11.32 17.75
N ASP A 528 -15.94 11.96 17.14
CA ASP A 528 -16.26 11.75 15.72
C ASP A 528 -15.12 12.27 14.85
N ILE A 529 -14.43 11.36 14.17
CA ILE A 529 -13.35 11.67 13.22
C ILE A 529 -13.78 11.47 11.77
N LEU A 530 -15.01 11.03 11.53
CA LEU A 530 -15.60 10.92 10.21
C LEU A 530 -16.06 12.30 9.69
N ASN A 531 -16.82 13.00 10.52
CA ASN A 531 -17.45 14.27 10.14
C ASN A 531 -16.64 15.49 10.60
N GLU A 532 -15.86 15.35 11.66
CA GLU A 532 -15.11 16.44 12.29
C GLU A 532 -13.60 16.16 12.31
N THR A 533 -12.83 17.19 12.65
CA THR A 533 -11.40 17.04 12.96
C THR A 533 -11.25 17.13 14.47
N TYR A 534 -10.74 16.07 15.08
CA TYR A 534 -10.44 16.07 16.51
C TYR A 534 -9.01 16.58 16.73
N GLU A 535 -8.89 17.69 17.45
CA GLU A 535 -7.61 18.30 17.83
C GLU A 535 -7.32 18.05 19.30
N PHE A 536 -6.12 17.53 19.60
CA PHE A 536 -5.71 17.23 20.97
C PHE A 536 -4.21 17.42 21.16
N GLU A 537 -3.81 17.58 22.42
CA GLU A 537 -2.41 17.70 22.83
C GLU A 537 -2.04 16.56 23.77
N LEU A 538 -0.84 16.00 23.58
CA LEU A 538 -0.28 15.01 24.48
C LEU A 538 1.09 15.45 24.99
N PRO A 539 1.42 15.17 26.26
CA PRO A 539 2.77 15.34 26.75
C PRO A 539 3.74 14.37 26.07
N LYS A 540 5.02 14.48 26.43
CA LYS A 540 6.04 13.53 25.98
C LYS A 540 5.69 12.12 26.43
N GLY A 541 5.66 11.15 25.52
CA GLY A 541 5.34 9.76 25.85
C GLY A 541 5.13 8.87 24.63
N ASN A 542 4.99 7.57 24.92
CA ASN A 542 4.51 6.57 23.98
C ASN A 542 3.11 6.11 24.45
N TYR A 543 2.12 6.26 23.59
CA TYR A 543 0.71 5.94 23.86
C TYR A 543 0.28 4.80 22.92
N ALA A 544 0.73 3.59 23.21
CA ALA A 544 0.42 2.39 22.42
C ALA A 544 -0.91 1.72 22.80
N ASP A 545 -1.45 2.05 23.97
CA ASP A 545 -2.61 1.36 24.56
C ASP A 545 -3.71 2.34 24.99
N ARG A 546 -3.73 3.57 24.46
CA ARG A 546 -4.71 4.60 24.83
C ARG A 546 -5.78 4.82 23.76
N PHE A 547 -5.37 4.95 22.50
CA PHE A 547 -6.25 5.38 21.41
C PHE A 547 -6.61 4.23 20.48
N GLU A 548 -7.88 4.16 20.09
CA GLU A 548 -8.41 3.18 19.15
C GLU A 548 -9.36 3.84 18.16
N VAL A 549 -9.33 3.40 16.89
CA VAL A 549 -10.39 3.70 15.93
C VAL A 549 -11.51 2.68 16.10
N ARG A 550 -12.74 3.16 16.26
CA ARG A 550 -13.96 2.37 16.50
C ARG A 550 -15.03 2.69 15.45
N PHE A 551 -15.94 1.74 15.22
CA PHE A 551 -17.00 1.85 14.21
C PHE A 551 -18.42 1.95 14.80
N LYS A 552 -18.52 2.13 16.12
CA LYS A 552 -19.77 2.43 16.85
C LYS A 552 -19.57 3.56 17.87
N ASP A 553 -20.66 4.28 18.17
CA ASP A 553 -20.66 5.32 19.21
C ASP A 553 -20.90 4.70 20.59
N GLY A 554 -19.84 4.56 21.39
CA GLY A 554 -19.98 4.02 22.76
C GLY A 554 -20.87 4.88 23.67
N ASN A 555 -21.06 6.18 23.38
CA ASN A 555 -21.96 7.02 24.16
C ASN A 555 -23.43 6.65 23.95
N LYS A 556 -23.81 6.18 22.75
CA LYS A 556 -25.18 5.71 22.48
C LYS A 556 -25.47 4.40 23.22
N GLU A 557 -24.52 3.47 23.24
CA GLU A 557 -24.69 2.18 23.93
C GLU A 557 -24.97 2.40 25.43
N ASN A 558 -24.24 3.30 26.09
CA ASN A 558 -24.48 3.67 27.48
C ASN A 558 -25.85 4.33 27.71
N LEU A 559 -26.34 5.12 26.76
CA LEU A 559 -27.66 5.75 26.83
C LEU A 559 -28.78 4.71 26.65
N ASP A 560 -28.65 3.81 25.67
CA ASP A 560 -29.63 2.77 25.39
C ASP A 560 -29.75 1.79 26.56
N ILE A 561 -28.63 1.36 27.15
CA ILE A 561 -28.62 0.53 28.37
C ILE A 561 -29.30 1.26 29.53
N ALA A 562 -29.01 2.55 29.71
CA ALA A 562 -29.63 3.34 30.78
C ALA A 562 -31.15 3.51 30.57
N GLU A 563 -31.63 3.61 29.34
CA GLU A 563 -33.08 3.61 29.04
C GLU A 563 -33.71 2.24 29.29
N GLU A 564 -33.10 1.14 28.84
CA GLU A 564 -33.60 -0.22 29.11
C GLU A 564 -33.73 -0.48 30.62
N VAL A 565 -32.71 -0.12 31.40
CA VAL A 565 -32.74 -0.22 32.86
C VAL A 565 -33.88 0.61 33.45
N LYS A 566 -34.09 1.85 32.99
CA LYS A 566 -35.22 2.70 33.45
C LYS A 566 -36.57 2.08 33.13
N GLU A 567 -36.75 1.58 31.91
CA GLU A 567 -38.01 0.99 31.46
C GLU A 567 -38.33 -0.33 32.17
N SER A 568 -37.29 -1.04 32.63
CA SER A 568 -37.45 -2.29 33.39
C SER A 568 -38.09 -2.09 34.77
N PHE A 569 -37.93 -0.91 35.39
CA PHE A 569 -38.48 -0.63 36.71
C PHE A 569 -40.00 -0.45 36.68
N ALA A 570 -40.69 -1.16 37.57
CA ALA A 570 -42.12 -0.98 37.79
C ALA A 570 -42.40 -0.65 39.27
N VAL A 571 -43.19 0.39 39.50
CA VAL A 571 -43.62 0.79 40.84
C VAL A 571 -45.14 0.82 40.91
N TYR A 572 -45.69 0.13 41.90
CA TYR A 572 -47.13 0.10 42.14
C TYR A 572 -47.47 0.03 43.62
N GLN A 573 -48.66 0.52 43.96
CA GLN A 573 -49.19 0.53 45.31
C GLN A 573 -50.25 -0.57 45.46
N ASN A 574 -50.11 -1.40 46.49
CA ASN A 574 -51.17 -2.29 46.96
C ASN A 574 -51.93 -1.66 48.12
N ASN A 575 -53.05 -1.02 47.80
CA ASN A 575 -53.90 -0.31 48.76
C ASN A 575 -54.59 -1.21 49.79
N SER A 576 -54.77 -2.50 49.50
CA SER A 576 -55.40 -3.46 50.43
C SER A 576 -54.42 -3.98 51.48
N LEU A 577 -53.13 -4.06 51.14
CA LEU A 577 -52.07 -4.45 52.07
C LEU A 577 -51.35 -3.24 52.67
N ALA A 578 -51.67 -2.04 52.19
CA ALA A 578 -50.95 -0.81 52.50
C ALA A 578 -49.44 -0.95 52.25
N GLU A 579 -49.05 -1.46 51.07
CA GLU A 579 -47.65 -1.69 50.69
C GLU A 579 -47.33 -1.10 49.31
N LEU A 580 -46.25 -0.34 49.22
CA LEU A 580 -45.65 0.12 47.97
C LEU A 580 -44.60 -0.90 47.53
N THR A 581 -44.66 -1.35 46.27
CA THR A 581 -43.70 -2.29 45.69
C THR A 581 -42.94 -1.66 44.53
N ILE A 582 -41.62 -1.86 44.53
CA ILE A 582 -40.69 -1.57 43.45
C ILE A 582 -40.18 -2.91 42.91
N LEU A 583 -40.36 -3.16 41.61
CA LEU A 583 -39.80 -4.31 40.89
C LEU A 583 -38.54 -3.89 40.16
N ASN A 584 -37.48 -4.70 40.31
CA ASN A 584 -36.18 -4.56 39.66
C ASN A 584 -35.89 -5.86 38.89
N PRO A 585 -36.57 -6.10 37.76
CA PRO A 585 -36.51 -7.39 37.07
C PRO A 585 -35.13 -7.71 36.49
N LEU A 586 -34.31 -6.70 36.22
CA LEU A 586 -32.93 -6.85 35.74
C LEU A 586 -31.91 -7.02 36.89
N GLU A 587 -32.37 -7.07 38.15
CA GLU A 587 -31.52 -7.21 39.34
C GLU A 587 -30.37 -6.19 39.41
N THR A 588 -30.60 -4.98 38.86
CA THR A 588 -29.61 -3.90 38.88
C THR A 588 -29.26 -3.49 40.31
N GLU A 589 -28.01 -3.09 40.56
CA GLU A 589 -27.57 -2.72 41.91
C GLU A 589 -28.17 -1.36 42.33
N LEU A 590 -29.03 -1.38 43.35
CA LEU A 590 -29.80 -0.23 43.83
C LEU A 590 -29.01 0.57 44.87
N LYS A 591 -28.72 1.83 44.56
CA LYS A 591 -27.99 2.77 45.41
C LYS A 591 -28.91 3.50 46.39
N ASP A 592 -30.03 4.03 45.90
CA ASP A 592 -31.02 4.75 46.72
C ASP A 592 -32.44 4.55 46.18
N ILE A 593 -33.38 4.33 47.10
CA ILE A 593 -34.82 4.42 46.84
C ILE A 593 -35.41 5.42 47.81
N SER A 594 -35.90 6.53 47.27
CA SER A 594 -36.49 7.63 48.03
C SER A 594 -37.95 7.83 47.67
N VAL A 595 -38.81 8.02 48.68
CA VAL A 595 -40.24 8.31 48.51
C VAL A 595 -40.56 9.67 49.11
N TYR A 596 -41.17 10.53 48.31
CA TYR A 596 -41.57 11.89 48.67
C TYR A 596 -43.09 12.05 48.59
N ASP A 597 -43.67 12.87 49.47
CA ASP A 597 -45.03 13.37 49.26
C ASP A 597 -45.07 14.47 48.18
N ILE A 598 -46.27 14.90 47.80
CA ILE A 598 -46.47 15.93 46.78
C ILE A 598 -45.89 17.31 47.15
N THR A 599 -45.60 17.56 48.44
CA THR A 599 -44.95 18.80 48.90
C THR A 599 -43.43 18.73 48.82
N GLY A 600 -42.88 17.57 48.44
CA GLY A 600 -41.44 17.30 48.36
C GLY A 600 -40.82 16.85 49.68
N LYS A 601 -41.63 16.57 50.71
CA LYS A 601 -41.13 16.04 51.98
C LYS A 601 -40.72 14.57 51.80
N LEU A 602 -39.48 14.25 52.16
CA LEU A 602 -38.98 12.87 52.18
C LEU A 602 -39.68 12.07 53.29
N LEU A 603 -40.20 10.90 52.94
CA LEU A 603 -40.90 10.00 53.85
C LEU A 603 -40.08 8.75 54.15
N VAL A 604 -39.46 8.18 53.12
CA VAL A 604 -38.65 6.97 53.20
C VAL A 604 -37.42 7.15 52.32
N SER A 605 -36.27 6.72 52.83
CA SER A 605 -35.06 6.50 52.04
C SER A 605 -34.50 5.14 52.43
N LYS A 606 -34.26 4.30 51.42
CA LYS A 606 -33.58 3.01 51.52
C LYS A 606 -32.30 3.09 50.71
N ILE A 607 -31.17 2.83 51.36
CA ILE A 607 -29.85 3.02 50.76
C ILE A 607 -29.19 1.64 50.63
N ASN A 608 -28.53 1.39 49.50
CA ASN A 608 -27.80 0.14 49.22
C ASN A 608 -28.68 -1.12 49.35
N GLU A 609 -29.80 -1.17 48.63
CA GLU A 609 -30.66 -2.37 48.59
C GLU A 609 -30.06 -3.49 47.69
N GLY A 610 -28.84 -3.35 47.20
CA GLY A 610 -28.13 -4.36 46.40
C GLY A 610 -28.89 -4.71 45.12
N THR A 611 -28.82 -5.97 44.69
CA THR A 611 -29.46 -6.47 43.46
C THR A 611 -30.87 -7.05 43.70
N ASN A 612 -31.56 -6.60 44.77
CA ASN A 612 -32.87 -7.13 45.11
C ASN A 612 -33.87 -6.96 43.96
N SER A 613 -34.44 -8.07 43.49
CA SER A 613 -35.43 -8.10 42.40
C SER A 613 -36.78 -7.47 42.76
N LYS A 614 -37.04 -7.29 44.07
CA LYS A 614 -38.23 -6.65 44.61
C LYS A 614 -37.90 -5.93 45.92
N VAL A 615 -38.32 -4.68 46.03
CA VAL A 615 -38.27 -3.91 47.27
C VAL A 615 -39.69 -3.52 47.68
N THR A 616 -40.06 -3.82 48.93
CA THR A 616 -41.38 -3.46 49.49
C THR A 616 -41.21 -2.43 50.60
N ILE A 617 -42.09 -1.44 50.63
CA ILE A 617 -42.12 -0.34 51.60
C ILE A 617 -43.52 -0.27 52.22
N PRO A 618 -43.67 -0.44 53.55
CA PRO A 618 -44.94 -0.25 54.22
C PRO A 618 -45.42 1.20 54.07
N SER A 619 -46.69 1.35 53.70
CA SER A 619 -47.35 2.65 53.47
C SER A 619 -48.53 2.89 54.42
N ASN A 620 -48.75 2.02 55.40
CA ASN A 620 -49.86 2.05 56.36
C ASN A 620 -49.96 3.34 57.19
N THR A 621 -48.86 4.08 57.32
CA THR A 621 -48.82 5.37 58.03
C THR A 621 -48.99 6.57 57.10
N TRP A 622 -49.11 6.36 55.79
CA TRP A 622 -49.20 7.42 54.80
C TRP A 622 -50.67 7.86 54.62
N SER A 623 -50.87 9.14 54.35
CA SER A 623 -52.19 9.70 54.06
C SER A 623 -52.61 9.39 52.62
N ASP A 624 -53.91 9.48 52.35
CA ASP A 624 -54.40 9.36 50.98
C ASP A 624 -53.85 10.49 50.10
N GLY A 625 -53.21 10.16 48.99
CA GLY A 625 -52.52 11.16 48.17
C GLY A 625 -51.63 10.61 47.07
N ILE A 626 -50.93 11.51 46.39
CA ILE A 626 -49.93 11.18 45.36
C ILE A 626 -48.54 11.30 45.95
N TYR A 627 -47.72 10.30 45.69
CA TYR A 627 -46.33 10.19 46.12
C TYR A 627 -45.40 10.04 44.92
N VAL A 628 -44.16 10.50 45.05
CA VAL A 628 -43.11 10.37 44.03
C VAL A 628 -42.07 9.38 44.56
N VAL A 629 -41.88 8.30 43.82
CA VAL A 629 -40.85 7.29 44.09
C VAL A 629 -39.70 7.56 43.15
N ARG A 630 -38.50 7.72 43.71
CA ARG A 630 -37.23 7.90 42.99
C ARG A 630 -36.35 6.70 43.28
N VAL A 631 -35.84 6.07 42.23
CA VAL A 631 -34.90 4.95 42.30
C VAL A 631 -33.63 5.38 41.59
N VAL A 632 -32.48 5.20 42.25
CA VAL A 632 -31.16 5.50 41.72
C VAL A 632 -30.32 4.24 41.80
N THR A 633 -29.78 3.79 40.66
CA THR A 633 -28.85 2.66 40.61
C THR A 633 -27.42 3.09 40.97
N ARG A 634 -26.53 2.12 41.17
CA ARG A 634 -25.09 2.37 41.38
C ARG A 634 -24.44 3.11 40.21
N ASP A 635 -24.90 2.82 39.00
CA ASP A 635 -24.46 3.45 37.75
C ASP A 635 -25.12 4.84 37.51
N ASN A 636 -25.76 5.39 38.55
CA ASN A 636 -26.47 6.69 38.55
C ASN A 636 -27.61 6.79 37.52
N VAL A 637 -28.18 5.66 37.10
CA VAL A 637 -29.43 5.64 36.34
C VAL A 637 -30.56 6.02 37.28
N GLU A 638 -31.30 7.08 36.94
CA GLU A 638 -32.42 7.58 37.75
C GLU A 638 -33.77 7.28 37.08
N TYR A 639 -34.65 6.64 37.84
CA TYR A 639 -36.05 6.38 37.50
C TYR A 639 -36.97 7.07 38.51
N SER A 640 -38.05 7.69 38.03
CA SER A 640 -39.07 8.27 38.91
C SER A 640 -40.50 7.93 38.47
N LYS A 641 -41.35 7.64 39.44
CA LYS A 641 -42.77 7.31 39.21
C LYS A 641 -43.68 7.98 40.22
N LYS A 642 -44.78 8.54 39.74
CA LYS A 642 -45.89 9.00 40.57
C LYS A 642 -46.84 7.84 40.88
N VAL A 643 -47.19 7.68 42.15
CA VAL A 643 -48.07 6.60 42.61
C VAL A 643 -49.15 7.18 43.52
N SER A 644 -50.38 6.74 43.35
CA SER A 644 -51.50 7.10 44.22
C SER A 644 -51.68 6.08 45.32
N VAL A 645 -51.73 6.55 46.57
CA VAL A 645 -51.92 5.73 47.77
C VAL A 645 -53.29 6.07 48.35
N PHE A 646 -54.12 5.05 48.56
CA PHE A 646 -55.46 5.12 49.10
C PHE A 646 -55.71 3.91 50.00
N ASN A 647 -55.11 3.89 51.18
CA ASN A 647 -55.14 2.71 52.03
C ASN A 647 -56.56 2.48 52.55
N LYS A 648 -57.16 1.34 52.21
CA LYS A 648 -58.50 0.99 52.71
C LYS A 648 -58.33 0.32 54.06
N ASN A 649 -58.92 0.91 55.10
CA ASN A 649 -59.06 0.29 56.42
C ASN A 649 -59.80 -1.05 56.35
#